data_AF-A0A9E5JVZ0-F1
#
_entry.id   AF-A0A9E5JVZ0-F1
#
_cell.length_a   1.000
_cell.length_b   1.000
_cell.length_c   1.000
_cell.angle_alpha   90.00
_cell.angle_beta   90.00
_cell.angle_gamma   90.00
#
_symmetry.space_group_name_H-M   'P 1'
#
loop_
_entity.id
_entity.type
_entity.pdbx_description
1 polymer ?
#
loop_
_entity_poly.entity_id
_entity_poly.type
_entity_poly.pdbx_seq_one_letter_code
_entity_poly.pdbx_strand_id
1 'polypeptide(L)'
;ITDDLSGFRGASFNFRPLGTGFGDGYWVNFGSQNRISGTETDGLYSDEIIIPRYATTGNFELAYSYVDDAAGNYTNYTAQQFVGLGFSSSFMVSGLSDVSGPQLLNLTIVPQSPWPTHGGGIATVSARVCDDQSGFVHGFGTLISPSGNESVAVYLGDGKRVSGNALDGTYVCHIQIPEYAESGIWHLQTLALKDGSGKTTIYDAGLLSKLGMNIGFMVQPNPGLDQYPPSLVSMEFVPPSLNVFGGVQPIQLLIGVEDDQSGFYIGTITFQSPRGIETSLTFGVAERSEGSSLNGIYKIAAEIPTFTTPGIWNVRSVVLTDRKGRSMEYTAPFNNPALMGHFMVIGPPDDEGPNLAGLQITPTQFIDGVAQVSFTGRCIDALSGFSSGTIEILGPHGQIYGLYLGQAQRVSGSSTDGIYANTLKLPATAAGLWQITRIDLSDEEGNATTLGFQDLGRAGLPNIFEVVGQLPPPVDLDPPELVSLQIQPAVVDLSGGPASIVLTASFSDNLSFIMGAYFTFISPSGHVSFSKWADHLDQIGGSPSQPIYRLTLEVPANLEGGLYRLATVEATDWAGNFFQADTYALELMGITPGIWVSILDITPPLLSLNGQSIIDVDQGQAFADPGALVKDNRDGARTVWSVDAVDINKPGAYLLAYDAKDERGNAAAPIQRTVRVWSTFAAWSGGASVSPTSVQKYIFGGASSPSSPSQQTMTTAGDGLFKLSLIVRTNSTHITVSGQTVSDLAAFTDPSKIQHVYGTPSTNQDGVPAGCQRQEFITPANDKNRAFLRVKGVLAP
;
A
#
# COMPACT_ATOMS: atom_id res chain seq x y z
N ILE A 1 7.85 2.11 2.84
CA ILE A 1 7.96 3.59 2.78
C ILE A 1 7.66 3.97 1.35
N THR A 2 6.67 4.82 1.17
CA THR A 2 6.20 5.30 -0.13
C THR A 2 6.46 6.80 -0.22
N ASP A 3 6.88 7.25 -1.39
CA ASP A 3 7.11 8.63 -1.78
C ASP A 3 6.48 8.83 -3.16
N ASP A 4 5.98 10.02 -3.46
CA ASP A 4 5.26 10.29 -4.69
C ASP A 4 6.17 10.56 -5.89
N LEU A 5 7.39 11.09 -5.69
CA LEU A 5 8.26 11.58 -6.77
C LEU A 5 9.75 11.60 -6.48
N SER A 6 10.18 12.14 -5.34
CA SER A 6 11.60 12.42 -5.06
C SER A 6 12.38 11.19 -4.58
N GLY A 7 11.67 10.20 -4.05
CA GLY A 7 12.21 8.98 -3.49
C GLY A 7 12.65 9.15 -2.03
N PHE A 8 12.64 8.04 -1.31
CA PHE A 8 13.09 7.95 0.08
C PHE A 8 14.59 8.23 0.20
N ARG A 9 14.97 9.16 1.09
CA ARG A 9 16.36 9.48 1.42
C ARG A 9 16.79 8.84 2.73
N GLY A 10 16.00 9.01 3.78
CA GLY A 10 16.38 8.58 5.11
C GLY A 10 15.22 8.51 6.09
N ALA A 11 15.39 7.72 7.14
CA ALA A 11 14.51 7.76 8.29
C ALA A 11 15.29 7.41 9.55
N SER A 12 14.89 7.98 10.68
CA SER A 12 15.38 7.54 11.98
C SER A 12 14.23 7.40 12.95
N PHE A 13 14.28 6.33 13.74
CA PHE A 13 13.33 6.07 14.81
C PHE A 13 14.09 5.86 16.12
N ASN A 14 13.61 6.50 17.19
CA ASN A 14 14.17 6.38 18.52
C ASN A 14 13.16 5.76 19.47
N PHE A 15 13.54 4.66 20.11
CA PHE A 15 12.75 3.98 21.13
C PHE A 15 13.41 4.15 22.50
N ARG A 16 12.66 4.62 23.50
CA ARG A 16 13.19 4.87 24.85
C ARG A 16 12.25 4.36 25.96
N PRO A 17 12.77 4.13 27.18
CA PRO A 17 11.93 3.82 28.34
C PRO A 17 10.99 4.99 28.69
N LEU A 18 9.79 4.68 29.19
CA LEU A 18 8.85 5.68 29.68
C LEU A 18 9.47 6.58 30.77
N GLY A 19 9.43 7.90 30.56
CA GLY A 19 9.85 8.91 31.55
C GLY A 19 11.30 9.41 31.47
N THR A 20 12.07 9.05 30.44
CA THR A 20 13.46 9.53 30.24
C THR A 20 13.55 10.76 29.32
N GLY A 21 14.69 11.47 29.38
CA GLY A 21 14.96 12.69 28.59
C GLY A 21 15.20 12.41 27.10
N PHE A 22 15.35 13.47 26.31
CA PHE A 22 15.67 13.35 24.87
C PHE A 22 17.13 12.87 24.72
N GLY A 23 17.35 11.69 24.14
CA GLY A 23 18.69 11.09 23.94
C GLY A 23 18.93 9.74 24.64
N ASP A 24 18.06 9.32 25.56
CA ASP A 24 18.20 8.08 26.35
C ASP A 24 17.50 6.87 25.72
N GLY A 25 17.64 6.68 24.41
CA GLY A 25 16.96 5.62 23.65
C GLY A 25 17.83 4.95 22.60
N TYR A 26 17.33 3.85 22.05
CA TYR A 26 17.96 3.10 20.98
C TYR A 26 17.44 3.57 19.63
N TRP A 27 18.38 3.89 18.74
CA TRP A 27 18.10 4.41 17.40
C TRP A 27 18.16 3.29 16.38
N VAL A 28 17.24 3.34 15.41
CA VAL A 28 17.33 2.61 14.16
C VAL A 28 17.28 3.62 13.02
N ASN A 29 18.23 3.53 12.10
CA ASN A 29 18.39 4.47 11.00
C ASN A 29 18.28 3.72 9.67
N PHE A 30 17.41 4.20 8.80
CA PHE A 30 17.21 3.65 7.47
C PHE A 30 17.81 4.60 6.45
N GLY A 31 18.57 4.05 5.51
CA GLY A 31 18.96 4.70 4.26
C GLY A 31 18.64 3.81 3.07
N SER A 32 19.06 4.24 1.88
CA SER A 32 18.85 3.50 0.64
C SER A 32 19.44 2.08 0.68
N GLN A 33 20.52 1.87 1.44
CA GLN A 33 21.15 0.57 1.65
C GLN A 33 20.29 -0.45 2.43
N ASN A 34 19.28 0.01 3.17
CA ASN A 34 18.43 -0.85 4.00
C ASN A 34 17.21 -1.41 3.23
N ARG A 35 17.08 -1.12 1.92
CA ARG A 35 15.94 -1.57 1.10
C ARG A 35 16.05 -3.08 0.81
N ILE A 36 15.04 -3.84 1.22
CA ILE A 36 14.95 -5.29 0.97
C ILE A 36 14.22 -5.58 -0.35
N SER A 37 13.21 -4.78 -0.70
CA SER A 37 12.44 -4.92 -1.94
C SER A 37 11.76 -3.61 -2.33
N GLY A 38 11.23 -3.53 -3.56
CA GLY A 38 10.59 -2.33 -4.09
C GLY A 38 11.56 -1.33 -4.73
N THR A 39 11.13 -0.09 -4.84
CA THR A 39 11.82 1.03 -5.51
C THR A 39 12.19 2.15 -4.53
N GLU A 40 12.74 3.25 -5.03
CA GLU A 40 13.04 4.44 -4.21
C GLU A 40 11.78 5.19 -3.81
N THR A 41 10.70 5.12 -4.59
CA THR A 41 9.41 5.76 -4.31
C THR A 41 8.38 4.79 -3.69
N ASP A 42 8.65 3.50 -3.67
CA ASP A 42 7.80 2.51 -2.97
C ASP A 42 8.66 1.31 -2.58
N GLY A 43 9.28 1.39 -1.41
CA GLY A 43 10.28 0.43 -0.93
C GLY A 43 9.95 -0.16 0.43
N LEU A 44 10.28 -1.44 0.62
CA LEU A 44 10.31 -2.09 1.92
C LEU A 44 11.74 -2.09 2.47
N TYR A 45 11.91 -1.60 3.69
CA TYR A 45 13.20 -1.43 4.34
C TYR A 45 13.25 -2.24 5.64
N SER A 46 14.41 -2.79 5.98
CA SER A 46 14.64 -3.45 7.27
C SER A 46 16.02 -3.10 7.81
N ASP A 47 16.05 -2.95 9.12
CA ASP A 47 17.26 -2.85 9.90
C ASP A 47 16.96 -3.40 11.31
N GLU A 48 18.01 -3.71 12.06
CA GLU A 48 17.92 -4.30 13.39
C GLU A 48 18.17 -3.24 14.47
N ILE A 49 17.33 -3.23 15.49
CA ILE A 49 17.61 -2.47 16.71
C ILE A 49 18.46 -3.34 17.65
N ILE A 50 19.68 -2.88 17.94
CA ILE A 50 20.58 -3.62 18.84
C ILE A 50 20.33 -3.16 20.27
N ILE A 51 19.71 -4.04 21.07
CA ILE A 51 19.51 -3.81 22.50
C ILE A 51 20.69 -4.44 23.25
N PRO A 52 21.50 -3.65 23.98
CA PRO A 52 22.62 -4.16 24.76
C PRO A 52 22.16 -5.18 25.80
N ARG A 53 23.02 -6.16 26.04
CA ARG A 53 22.87 -7.06 27.19
C ARG A 53 22.91 -6.21 28.47
N TYR A 54 21.92 -6.40 29.34
CA TYR A 54 21.68 -5.62 30.57
C TYR A 54 21.06 -4.22 30.40
N ALA A 55 20.50 -3.92 29.23
CA ALA A 55 19.65 -2.74 29.06
C ALA A 55 18.55 -2.66 30.14
N THR A 56 18.10 -1.44 30.44
CA THR A 56 16.99 -1.22 31.37
C THR A 56 15.77 -2.05 30.94
N THR A 57 15.16 -2.78 31.88
CA THR A 57 13.94 -3.55 31.59
C THR A 57 12.71 -2.66 31.61
N GLY A 58 11.73 -2.98 30.78
CA GLY A 58 10.48 -2.21 30.69
C GLY A 58 9.97 -2.05 29.28
N ASN A 59 8.92 -1.24 29.14
CA ASN A 59 8.35 -0.89 27.84
C ASN A 59 9.17 0.24 27.21
N PHE A 60 9.63 0.03 25.97
CA PHE A 60 10.28 1.03 25.14
C PHE A 60 9.28 1.54 24.13
N GLU A 61 9.08 2.85 24.09
CA GLU A 61 8.11 3.51 23.21
C GLU A 61 8.81 4.41 22.20
N LEU A 62 8.21 4.53 21.02
CA LEU A 62 8.64 5.44 19.97
C LEU A 62 8.54 6.88 20.49
N ALA A 63 9.69 7.51 20.73
CA ALA A 63 9.77 8.86 21.25
C ALA A 63 10.05 9.91 20.18
N TYR A 64 10.73 9.49 19.12
CA TYR A 64 11.04 10.36 18.00
C TYR A 64 11.07 9.53 16.73
N SER A 65 10.48 10.09 15.68
CA SER A 65 10.65 9.57 14.33
C SER A 65 10.73 10.71 13.34
N TYR A 66 11.52 10.52 12.31
CA TYR A 66 11.44 11.31 11.08
C TYR A 66 11.68 10.41 9.88
N VAL A 67 11.05 10.76 8.77
CA VAL A 67 11.23 10.15 7.45
C VAL A 67 11.42 11.31 6.49
N ASP A 68 12.55 11.37 5.79
CA ASP A 68 12.85 12.41 4.80
C ASP A 68 13.03 11.85 3.38
N ASP A 69 12.66 12.69 2.43
CA ASP A 69 12.74 12.42 1.00
C ASP A 69 13.99 13.04 0.36
N ALA A 70 14.28 12.72 -0.90
CA ALA A 70 15.45 13.25 -1.58
C ALA A 70 15.35 14.75 -1.91
N ALA A 71 14.15 15.33 -1.85
CA ALA A 71 13.91 16.76 -1.98
C ALA A 71 14.12 17.53 -0.67
N GLY A 72 14.36 16.83 0.45
CA GLY A 72 14.59 17.40 1.77
C GLY A 72 13.31 17.71 2.55
N ASN A 73 12.15 17.25 2.08
CA ASN A 73 10.93 17.26 2.88
C ASN A 73 11.00 16.14 3.92
N TYR A 74 10.41 16.36 5.08
CA TYR A 74 10.35 15.33 6.12
C TYR A 74 9.00 15.29 6.81
N THR A 75 8.64 14.10 7.28
CA THR A 75 7.46 13.87 8.11
C THR A 75 7.89 13.20 9.41
N ASN A 76 7.38 13.70 10.53
CA ASN A 76 7.54 13.09 11.84
C ASN A 76 6.25 12.34 12.20
N TYR A 77 6.38 11.09 12.66
CA TYR A 77 5.26 10.30 13.14
C TYR A 77 5.28 10.24 14.66
N THR A 78 4.17 10.65 15.27
CA THR A 78 3.92 10.37 16.69
C THR A 78 3.67 8.87 16.90
N ALA A 79 3.85 8.37 18.12
CA ALA A 79 3.54 6.97 18.44
C ALA A 79 2.10 6.59 18.07
N GLN A 80 1.13 7.48 18.28
CA GLN A 80 -0.28 7.24 17.93
C GLN A 80 -0.51 7.18 16.42
N GLN A 81 0.14 8.04 15.64
CA GLN A 81 0.08 7.97 14.17
C GLN A 81 0.75 6.70 13.64
N PHE A 82 1.86 6.29 14.26
CA PHE A 82 2.55 5.05 13.90
C PHE A 82 1.67 3.81 14.13
N VAL A 83 0.93 3.78 15.23
CA VAL A 83 -0.10 2.74 15.50
C VAL A 83 -1.28 2.84 14.53
N GLY A 84 -1.73 4.05 14.19
CA GLY A 84 -2.81 4.26 13.22
C GLY A 84 -2.49 3.74 11.82
N LEU A 85 -1.20 3.67 11.47
CA LEU A 85 -0.71 3.05 10.23
C LEU A 85 -0.55 1.51 10.33
N GLY A 86 -0.91 0.92 11.47
CA GLY A 86 -0.81 -0.52 11.72
C GLY A 86 0.56 -1.01 12.19
N PHE A 87 1.49 -0.12 12.54
CA PHE A 87 2.81 -0.48 13.05
C PHE A 87 2.86 -0.53 14.58
N SER A 88 3.70 -1.41 15.12
CA SER A 88 4.02 -1.42 16.55
C SER A 88 4.86 -0.20 16.91
N SER A 89 4.40 0.63 17.84
CA SER A 89 5.14 1.80 18.34
C SER A 89 5.91 1.52 19.64
N SER A 90 5.90 0.28 20.14
CA SER A 90 6.58 -0.09 21.37
C SER A 90 6.99 -1.56 21.39
N PHE A 91 7.97 -1.89 22.23
CA PHE A 91 8.37 -3.26 22.52
C PHE A 91 8.81 -3.41 23.98
N MET A 92 8.70 -4.63 24.51
CA MET A 92 9.09 -4.94 25.88
C MET A 92 10.50 -5.52 25.93
N VAL A 93 11.35 -4.96 26.80
CA VAL A 93 12.67 -5.52 27.13
C VAL A 93 12.58 -6.20 28.49
N SER A 94 12.85 -7.51 28.53
CA SER A 94 12.85 -8.33 29.75
C SER A 94 14.20 -8.99 29.97
N GLY A 95 14.67 -9.09 31.21
CA GLY A 95 15.96 -9.70 31.54
C GLY A 95 16.54 -9.19 32.87
N LEU A 96 17.84 -9.44 33.09
CA LEU A 96 18.59 -8.74 34.14
C LEU A 96 18.93 -7.34 33.61
N SER A 97 18.60 -6.28 34.33
CA SER A 97 19.00 -4.91 33.99
C SER A 97 20.10 -4.41 34.92
N ASP A 98 21.08 -3.74 34.35
CA ASP A 98 22.02 -2.95 35.13
C ASP A 98 21.34 -1.63 35.57
N VAL A 99 21.51 -1.28 36.85
CA VAL A 99 20.92 -0.08 37.47
C VAL A 99 21.99 0.85 38.04
N SER A 100 23.23 0.37 38.12
CA SER A 100 24.39 1.10 38.59
C SER A 100 25.08 1.74 37.39
N GLY A 101 25.74 2.88 37.59
CA GLY A 101 26.59 3.47 36.55
C GLY A 101 28.05 3.18 36.82
N PRO A 102 28.95 3.45 35.85
CA PRO A 102 30.38 3.23 36.02
C PRO A 102 30.93 4.00 37.21
N GLN A 103 31.85 3.39 37.93
CA GLN A 103 32.56 4.01 39.04
C GLN A 103 34.01 4.32 38.68
N LEU A 104 34.41 5.56 38.94
CA LEU A 104 35.78 6.01 38.80
C LEU A 104 36.59 5.65 40.06
N LEU A 105 37.52 4.71 39.92
CA LEU A 105 38.39 4.25 41.01
C LEU A 105 39.71 5.00 41.09
N ASN A 106 40.20 5.53 39.96
CA ASN A 106 41.39 6.35 39.91
C ASN A 106 41.35 7.28 38.69
N LEU A 107 41.90 8.48 38.83
CA LEU A 107 42.08 9.43 37.75
C LEU A 107 43.38 10.21 37.98
N THR A 108 44.24 10.21 36.97
CA THR A 108 45.44 11.04 36.92
C THR A 108 45.54 11.77 35.61
N ILE A 109 45.92 13.04 35.68
CA ILE A 109 46.28 13.84 34.51
C ILE A 109 47.74 14.21 34.67
N VAL A 110 48.58 13.68 33.79
CA VAL A 110 50.03 13.84 33.86
C VAL A 110 50.54 14.43 32.55
N PRO A 111 51.18 15.60 32.58
CA PRO A 111 51.81 16.14 31.39
C PRO A 111 53.04 15.36 30.98
N GLN A 112 53.24 15.16 29.68
CA GLN A 112 54.46 14.55 29.15
C GLN A 112 55.59 15.59 29.20
N SER A 113 56.67 15.24 29.91
CA SER A 113 57.89 16.06 30.04
C SER A 113 58.95 15.64 29.02
N PRO A 114 59.77 16.56 28.48
CA PRO A 114 59.79 18.00 28.75
C PRO A 114 58.71 18.78 27.98
N TRP A 115 58.10 19.76 28.65
CA TRP A 115 57.17 20.69 28.03
C TRP A 115 57.87 21.48 26.92
N PRO A 116 57.45 21.38 25.65
CA PRO A 116 58.05 22.16 24.58
C PRO A 116 57.65 23.62 24.77
N THR A 117 58.64 24.50 24.88
CA THR A 117 58.44 25.94 25.08
C THR A 117 57.79 26.63 23.88
N HIS A 118 57.65 25.96 22.72
CA HIS A 118 57.16 26.56 21.48
C HIS A 118 56.44 25.56 20.56
N GLY A 119 55.48 24.76 21.07
CA GLY A 119 54.79 23.81 20.18
C GLY A 119 53.51 23.11 20.67
N GLY A 120 52.94 23.53 21.81
CA GLY A 120 51.84 22.78 22.43
C GLY A 120 52.33 21.49 23.10
N GLY A 121 51.60 21.02 24.10
CA GLY A 121 52.02 19.89 24.95
C GLY A 121 51.03 18.75 24.90
N ILE A 122 51.47 17.54 25.28
CA ILE A 122 50.57 16.41 25.46
C ILE A 122 50.41 16.14 26.95
N ALA A 123 49.17 16.12 27.43
CA ALA A 123 48.87 15.54 28.73
C ALA A 123 48.22 14.17 28.57
N THR A 124 48.64 13.23 29.39
CA THR A 124 48.08 11.87 29.44
C THR A 124 47.06 11.82 30.56
N VAL A 125 45.82 11.55 30.21
CA VAL A 125 44.74 11.26 31.16
C VAL A 125 44.65 9.75 31.29
N SER A 126 44.79 9.24 32.52
CA SER A 126 44.64 7.84 32.86
C SER A 126 43.53 7.67 33.88
N ALA A 127 42.54 6.86 33.56
CA ALA A 127 41.39 6.59 34.42
C ALA A 127 41.20 5.08 34.61
N ARG A 128 41.08 4.63 35.86
CA ARG A 128 40.59 3.26 36.15
C ARG A 128 39.10 3.34 36.44
N VAL A 129 38.32 2.69 35.59
CA VAL A 129 36.87 2.66 35.67
C VAL A 129 36.43 1.22 35.86
N CYS A 130 35.55 1.00 36.84
CA CYS A 130 34.89 -0.28 37.03
C CYS A 130 33.38 -0.14 36.85
N ASP A 131 32.75 -1.27 36.55
CA ASP A 131 31.33 -1.42 36.36
C ASP A 131 30.92 -2.82 36.82
N ASP A 132 29.73 -2.96 37.39
CA ASP A 132 29.26 -4.21 37.99
C ASP A 132 28.64 -5.19 36.99
N GLN A 133 28.08 -4.73 35.86
CA GLN A 133 27.39 -5.63 34.91
C GLN A 133 27.53 -5.26 33.43
N SER A 134 27.22 -4.04 33.02
CA SER A 134 27.09 -3.66 31.61
C SER A 134 28.39 -3.15 30.97
N GLY A 135 29.39 -2.85 31.78
CA GLY A 135 30.71 -2.43 31.37
C GLY A 135 30.76 -0.97 30.91
N PHE A 136 31.89 -0.30 31.15
CA PHE A 136 32.14 1.05 30.67
C PHE A 136 32.28 1.11 29.14
N VAL A 137 31.61 2.08 28.51
CA VAL A 137 31.66 2.29 27.05
C VAL A 137 32.43 3.55 26.68
N HIS A 138 32.03 4.71 27.22
CA HIS A 138 32.68 5.98 26.95
C HIS A 138 32.49 6.99 28.07
N GLY A 139 33.37 7.98 28.11
CA GLY A 139 33.32 9.08 29.05
C GLY A 139 33.78 10.37 28.39
N PHE A 140 33.12 11.47 28.77
CA PHE A 140 33.39 12.80 28.26
C PHE A 140 33.63 13.75 29.42
N GLY A 141 34.65 14.58 29.31
CA GLY A 141 34.95 15.61 30.29
C GLY A 141 35.54 16.86 29.64
N THR A 142 35.62 17.91 30.43
CA THR A 142 36.16 19.20 29.98
C THR A 142 37.23 19.67 30.95
N LEU A 143 38.45 19.85 30.45
CA LEU A 143 39.54 20.49 31.15
C LEU A 143 39.47 21.99 30.86
N ILE A 144 39.50 22.83 31.89
CA ILE A 144 39.41 24.29 31.74
C ILE A 144 40.67 24.98 32.23
N SER A 145 40.96 26.12 31.62
CA SER A 145 42.06 27.01 32.01
C SER A 145 41.77 27.77 33.31
N PRO A 146 42.77 28.41 33.94
CA PRO A 146 42.59 29.19 35.16
C PRO A 146 41.54 30.30 35.06
N SER A 147 41.49 31.01 33.92
CA SER A 147 40.47 32.03 33.67
C SER A 147 39.11 31.45 33.28
N GLY A 148 39.06 30.17 32.86
CA GLY A 148 37.88 29.52 32.31
C GLY A 148 37.58 29.87 30.85
N ASN A 149 38.41 30.70 30.19
CA ASN A 149 38.20 31.14 28.82
C ASN A 149 38.70 30.12 27.77
N GLU A 150 39.58 29.21 28.17
CA GLU A 150 40.06 28.13 27.30
C GLU A 150 39.63 26.77 27.87
N SER A 151 39.35 25.83 26.98
CA SER A 151 38.98 24.47 27.37
C SER A 151 39.48 23.42 26.37
N VAL A 152 39.73 22.22 26.88
CA VAL A 152 40.13 21.04 26.10
C VAL A 152 39.23 19.88 26.47
N ALA A 153 38.65 19.22 25.46
CA ALA A 153 37.83 18.04 25.67
C ALA A 153 38.67 16.81 26.06
N VAL A 154 38.18 16.06 27.03
CA VAL A 154 38.71 14.76 27.44
C VAL A 154 37.75 13.68 26.98
N TYR A 155 38.24 12.73 26.18
CA TYR A 155 37.44 11.62 25.69
C TYR A 155 38.07 10.29 26.07
N LEU A 156 37.34 9.51 26.86
CA LEU A 156 37.64 8.13 27.21
C LEU A 156 36.65 7.22 26.46
N GLY A 157 37.11 6.11 25.93
CA GLY A 157 36.25 5.16 25.23
C GLY A 157 36.89 3.78 25.14
N ASP A 158 36.15 2.79 24.65
CA ASP A 158 36.62 1.40 24.56
C ASP A 158 37.96 1.27 23.80
N GLY A 159 38.12 2.02 22.70
CA GLY A 159 39.37 2.08 21.92
C GLY A 159 40.56 2.72 22.64
N LYS A 160 40.39 3.18 23.88
CA LYS A 160 41.43 3.78 24.74
C LYS A 160 41.77 2.90 25.95
N ARG A 161 41.21 1.69 26.06
CA ARG A 161 41.55 0.75 27.14
C ARG A 161 42.96 0.18 26.94
N VAL A 162 43.82 0.35 27.94
CA VAL A 162 45.20 -0.14 27.93
C VAL A 162 45.41 -1.38 28.80
N SER A 163 44.52 -1.65 29.75
CA SER A 163 44.53 -2.87 30.58
C SER A 163 43.14 -3.18 31.13
N GLY A 164 42.93 -4.44 31.55
CA GLY A 164 41.66 -4.91 32.09
C GLY A 164 40.60 -5.19 31.02
N ASN A 165 39.33 -5.10 31.40
CA ASN A 165 38.18 -5.29 30.52
C ASN A 165 37.13 -4.18 30.72
N ALA A 166 35.95 -4.29 30.11
CA ALA A 166 34.91 -3.28 30.23
C ALA A 166 34.35 -3.13 31.66
N LEU A 167 34.39 -4.18 32.48
CA LEU A 167 33.91 -4.18 33.87
C LEU A 167 34.96 -3.68 34.88
N ASP A 168 36.24 -3.77 34.54
CA ASP A 168 37.33 -3.19 35.33
C ASP A 168 38.52 -2.94 34.42
N GLY A 169 38.66 -1.70 33.98
CA GLY A 169 39.59 -1.31 32.93
C GLY A 169 40.34 -0.04 33.28
N THR A 170 41.58 0.04 32.79
CA THR A 170 42.34 1.31 32.77
C THR A 170 42.31 1.86 31.35
N TYR A 171 41.91 3.13 31.23
CA TYR A 171 41.71 3.85 29.98
C TYR A 171 42.68 5.02 29.93
N VAL A 172 43.35 5.18 28.80
CA VAL A 172 44.34 6.24 28.60
C VAL A 172 44.03 7.02 27.33
N CYS A 173 43.88 8.33 27.47
CA CYS A 173 43.84 9.24 26.33
C CYS A 173 44.93 10.31 26.43
N HIS A 174 45.33 10.82 25.27
CA HIS A 174 46.28 11.91 25.15
C HIS A 174 45.50 13.15 24.72
N ILE A 175 45.52 14.19 25.54
CA ILE A 175 44.93 15.48 25.22
C ILE A 175 46.03 16.41 24.71
N GLN A 176 45.73 17.11 23.63
CA GLN A 176 46.60 18.14 23.08
C GLN A 176 46.30 19.44 23.83
N ILE A 177 47.32 19.98 24.49
CA ILE A 177 47.30 21.30 25.07
C ILE A 177 47.73 22.27 23.96
N PRO A 178 46.88 23.23 23.59
CA PRO A 178 47.18 24.17 22.52
C PRO A 178 48.57 24.78 22.69
N GLU A 179 49.26 24.96 21.57
CA GLU A 179 50.40 25.87 21.51
C GLU A 179 49.90 27.20 22.12
N TYR A 180 50.60 27.70 23.15
CA TYR A 180 50.24 28.92 23.86
C TYR A 180 49.03 28.88 24.83
N ALA A 181 48.64 27.71 25.32
CA ALA A 181 47.64 27.58 26.38
C ALA A 181 47.93 28.51 27.60
N GLU A 182 46.87 29.08 28.19
CA GLU A 182 46.97 29.97 29.36
C GLU A 182 47.87 29.39 30.46
N SER A 183 48.84 30.18 30.95
CA SER A 183 49.69 29.74 32.05
C SER A 183 48.88 29.65 33.34
N GLY A 184 49.03 28.55 34.07
CA GLY A 184 48.32 28.34 35.32
C GLY A 184 47.80 26.91 35.47
N ILE A 185 47.05 26.67 36.55
CA ILE A 185 46.55 25.33 36.88
C ILE A 185 45.33 25.07 36.02
N TRP A 186 45.49 24.17 35.06
CA TRP A 186 44.37 23.60 34.32
C TRP A 186 43.78 22.46 35.12
N HIS A 187 42.46 22.39 35.19
CA HIS A 187 41.77 21.36 35.98
C HIS A 187 40.53 20.85 35.26
N LEU A 188 40.18 19.60 35.57
CA LEU A 188 39.01 18.93 35.02
C LEU A 188 37.77 19.46 35.72
N GLN A 189 36.89 20.10 34.96
CA GLN A 189 35.67 20.68 35.49
C GLN A 189 34.61 19.61 35.75
N THR A 190 34.43 18.72 34.78
CA THR A 190 33.48 17.60 34.84
C THR A 190 34.01 16.38 34.10
N LEU A 191 33.57 15.20 34.52
CA LEU A 191 33.76 13.93 33.84
C LEU A 191 32.50 13.09 33.97
N ALA A 192 31.82 12.84 32.86
CA ALA A 192 30.69 11.92 32.77
C ALA A 192 31.19 10.58 32.25
N LEU A 193 30.82 9.48 32.90
CA LEU A 193 31.13 8.10 32.48
C LEU A 193 29.84 7.38 32.18
N LYS A 194 29.75 6.71 31.03
CA LYS A 194 28.57 6.00 30.56
C LYS A 194 28.89 4.53 30.28
N ASP A 195 28.02 3.64 30.75
CA ASP A 195 28.12 2.20 30.56
C ASP A 195 27.40 1.71 29.28
N GLY A 196 27.34 0.39 29.10
CA GLY A 196 26.62 -0.30 28.03
C GLY A 196 25.11 -0.33 28.21
N SER A 197 24.59 -0.16 29.43
CA SER A 197 23.16 -0.06 29.72
C SER A 197 22.59 1.33 29.45
N GLY A 198 23.45 2.34 29.30
CA GLY A 198 23.12 3.75 29.12
C GLY A 198 23.16 4.57 30.41
N LYS A 199 23.50 3.98 31.56
CA LYS A 199 23.62 4.67 32.83
C LYS A 199 24.87 5.55 32.87
N THR A 200 24.67 6.79 33.32
CA THR A 200 25.73 7.79 33.43
C THR A 200 26.04 8.12 34.89
N THR A 201 27.31 8.12 35.26
CA THR A 201 27.81 8.70 36.52
C THR A 201 28.57 9.99 36.20
N ILE A 202 28.18 11.11 36.81
CA ILE A 202 28.81 12.41 36.59
C ILE A 202 29.65 12.78 37.81
N TYR A 203 30.90 13.12 37.55
CA TYR A 203 31.85 13.62 38.54
C TYR A 203 32.16 15.08 38.25
N ASP A 204 31.81 15.98 39.17
CA ASP A 204 32.27 17.36 39.12
C ASP A 204 33.64 17.52 39.80
N ALA A 205 34.29 18.67 39.56
CA ALA A 205 35.59 19.00 40.15
C ALA A 205 35.62 18.87 41.68
N GLY A 206 34.51 19.20 42.36
CA GLY A 206 34.40 19.13 43.81
C GLY A 206 34.39 17.69 44.34
N LEU A 207 33.63 16.80 43.70
CA LEU A 207 33.56 15.38 44.03
C LEU A 207 34.88 14.68 43.74
N LEU A 208 35.49 14.94 42.58
CA LEU A 208 36.79 14.37 42.22
C LEU A 208 37.89 14.78 43.21
N SER A 209 37.89 16.04 43.63
CA SER A 209 38.82 16.54 44.65
C SER A 209 38.61 15.85 46.00
N LYS A 210 37.36 15.62 46.42
CA LYS A 210 37.04 14.87 47.66
C LYS A 210 37.48 13.41 47.60
N LEU A 211 37.47 12.80 46.42
CA LEU A 211 37.97 11.45 46.19
C LEU A 211 39.51 11.37 46.11
N GLY A 212 40.21 12.51 46.22
CA GLY A 212 41.68 12.56 46.17
C GLY A 212 42.26 12.35 44.77
N MET A 213 41.46 12.54 43.72
CA MET A 213 41.89 12.35 42.33
C MET A 213 42.81 13.49 41.88
N ASN A 214 43.80 13.16 41.04
CA ASN A 214 44.61 14.20 40.40
C ASN A 214 43.89 14.69 39.13
N ILE A 215 43.16 15.80 39.27
CA ILE A 215 42.32 16.38 38.22
C ILE A 215 42.96 17.53 37.46
N GLY A 216 44.23 17.85 37.69
CA GLY A 216 44.83 19.03 37.08
C GLY A 216 46.34 18.99 37.01
N PHE A 217 46.91 19.91 36.26
CA PHE A 217 48.35 20.06 36.13
C PHE A 217 48.71 21.53 35.90
N MET A 218 49.97 21.84 36.15
CA MET A 218 50.52 23.18 35.97
C MET A 218 51.00 23.37 34.54
N VAL A 219 50.37 24.28 33.80
CA VAL A 219 50.96 24.83 32.56
C VAL A 219 51.95 25.91 32.97
N GLN A 220 53.22 25.72 32.63
CA GLN A 220 54.28 26.68 32.96
C GLN A 220 54.13 27.97 32.13
N PRO A 221 54.54 29.14 32.67
CA PRO A 221 54.58 30.37 31.89
C PRO A 221 55.43 30.20 30.63
N ASN A 222 54.88 30.57 29.47
CA ASN A 222 55.66 30.71 28.25
C ASN A 222 56.26 32.14 28.21
N PRO A 223 57.58 32.31 28.34
CA PRO A 223 58.20 33.64 28.30
C PRO A 223 58.13 34.35 26.93
N GLY A 224 57.58 33.70 25.88
CA GLY A 224 57.32 34.27 24.55
C GLY A 224 55.83 34.51 24.25
N LEU A 225 55.03 34.92 25.25
CA LEU A 225 53.69 35.41 24.96
C LEU A 225 53.83 36.76 24.25
N ASP A 226 53.60 36.71 22.95
CA ASP A 226 53.36 37.89 22.15
C ASP A 226 52.26 38.73 22.82
N GLN A 227 52.54 40.01 23.06
CA GLN A 227 51.61 40.99 23.63
C GLN A 227 51.17 42.06 22.63
N TYR A 228 51.78 42.13 21.45
CA TYR A 228 51.44 43.11 20.43
C TYR A 228 50.71 42.49 19.23
N PRO A 229 49.63 43.12 18.73
CA PRO A 229 49.01 42.73 17.47
C PRO A 229 49.90 43.10 16.26
N PRO A 230 49.60 42.57 15.05
CA PRO A 230 50.37 42.88 13.85
C PRO A 230 50.32 44.36 13.50
N SER A 231 51.43 44.87 12.97
CA SER A 231 51.60 46.24 12.52
C SER A 231 51.47 46.41 11.01
N LEU A 232 50.64 47.38 10.58
CA LEU A 232 50.51 47.79 9.18
C LEU A 232 51.66 48.74 8.77
N VAL A 233 52.49 48.30 7.82
CA VAL A 233 53.73 49.00 7.43
C VAL A 233 53.59 49.76 6.11
N SER A 234 53.01 49.13 5.09
CA SER A 234 52.83 49.71 3.76
C SER A 234 51.49 49.30 3.14
N MET A 235 50.96 50.15 2.25
CA MET A 235 49.76 49.87 1.46
C MET A 235 49.86 50.58 0.12
N GLU A 236 49.69 49.85 -0.99
CA GLU A 236 49.77 50.38 -2.35
C GLU A 236 48.73 49.74 -3.28
N PHE A 237 48.06 50.56 -4.09
CA PHE A 237 47.15 50.11 -5.14
C PHE A 237 47.83 50.17 -6.53
N VAL A 238 47.76 49.07 -7.26
CA VAL A 238 48.39 48.91 -8.57
C VAL A 238 47.34 48.42 -9.60
N PRO A 239 46.88 49.27 -10.54
CA PRO A 239 47.19 50.69 -10.68
C PRO A 239 46.46 51.58 -9.64
N PRO A 240 46.97 52.79 -9.34
CA PRO A 240 46.34 53.73 -8.39
C PRO A 240 45.08 54.41 -8.97
N SER A 241 44.88 54.30 -10.29
CA SER A 241 43.70 54.78 -10.99
C SER A 241 43.32 53.80 -12.09
N LEU A 242 42.04 53.50 -12.24
CA LEU A 242 41.53 52.56 -13.24
C LEU A 242 40.30 53.14 -13.96
N ASN A 243 40.17 52.81 -15.25
CA ASN A 243 39.05 53.25 -16.08
C ASN A 243 38.14 52.08 -16.41
N VAL A 244 36.93 52.09 -15.87
CA VAL A 244 35.94 51.01 -15.99
C VAL A 244 35.02 51.15 -17.22
N PHE A 245 35.24 52.16 -18.09
CA PHE A 245 34.39 52.43 -19.26
C PHE A 245 34.40 51.32 -20.35
N GLY A 246 35.30 50.34 -20.26
CA GLY A 246 35.47 49.28 -21.28
C GLY A 246 35.28 47.86 -20.77
N GLY A 247 34.82 47.67 -19.53
CA GLY A 247 34.73 46.35 -18.89
C GLY A 247 35.37 46.33 -17.51
N VAL A 248 35.24 45.18 -16.84
CA VAL A 248 35.85 44.87 -15.55
C VAL A 248 37.36 45.13 -15.59
N GLN A 249 37.88 45.85 -14.59
CA GLN A 249 39.30 46.22 -14.50
C GLN A 249 39.97 45.53 -13.30
N PRO A 250 41.12 44.87 -13.48
CA PRO A 250 41.86 44.30 -12.37
C PRO A 250 42.60 45.39 -11.57
N ILE A 251 42.63 45.23 -10.26
CA ILE A 251 43.46 46.02 -9.34
C ILE A 251 44.20 45.08 -8.39
N GLN A 252 45.44 45.42 -8.05
CA GLN A 252 46.23 44.72 -7.06
C GLN A 252 46.47 45.61 -5.86
N LEU A 253 46.28 45.06 -4.66
CA LEU A 253 46.60 45.70 -3.39
C LEU A 253 47.79 45.00 -2.76
N LEU A 254 48.86 45.75 -2.55
CA LEU A 254 50.08 45.29 -1.88
C LEU A 254 50.10 45.83 -0.46
N ILE A 255 50.21 44.94 0.53
CA ILE A 255 50.15 45.29 1.96
C ILE A 255 51.35 44.71 2.68
N GLY A 256 52.14 45.58 3.30
CA GLY A 256 53.22 45.17 4.21
C GLY A 256 52.70 45.02 5.63
N VAL A 257 52.90 43.84 6.21
CA VAL A 257 52.54 43.54 7.61
C VAL A 257 53.76 43.00 8.35
N GLU A 258 54.00 43.56 9.53
CA GLU A 258 55.01 43.10 10.48
C GLU A 258 54.35 42.60 11.76
N ASP A 259 54.97 41.65 12.42
CA ASP A 259 54.57 41.10 13.71
C ASP A 259 55.82 40.69 14.49
N ASP A 260 55.81 40.80 15.81
CA ASP A 260 56.97 40.57 16.65
C ASP A 260 57.17 39.09 17.00
N GLN A 261 56.11 38.28 17.12
CA GLN A 261 56.23 36.89 17.61
C GLN A 261 55.18 35.90 17.07
N SER A 262 53.89 36.24 17.04
CA SER A 262 52.79 35.31 16.71
C SER A 262 52.48 35.21 15.22
N GLY A 263 52.97 36.17 14.44
CA GLY A 263 52.78 36.29 13.01
C GLY A 263 51.37 36.70 12.60
N PHE A 264 51.29 37.31 11.41
CA PHE A 264 50.01 37.65 10.79
C PHE A 264 49.20 36.39 10.45
N TYR A 265 47.89 36.46 10.68
CA TYR A 265 46.93 35.41 10.35
C TYR A 265 45.93 35.85 9.29
N ILE A 266 45.18 36.92 9.56
CA ILE A 266 44.11 37.42 8.70
C ILE A 266 43.96 38.93 8.85
N GLY A 267 43.58 39.59 7.76
CA GLY A 267 43.35 41.01 7.71
C GLY A 267 42.09 41.32 6.92
N THR A 268 41.38 42.37 7.33
CA THR A 268 40.20 42.88 6.63
C THR A 268 40.38 44.36 6.37
N ILE A 269 40.04 44.79 5.16
CA ILE A 269 40.15 46.18 4.71
C ILE A 269 38.78 46.62 4.31
N THR A 270 38.34 47.75 4.83
CA THR A 270 37.08 48.37 4.49
C THR A 270 37.34 49.60 3.65
N PHE A 271 36.70 49.69 2.50
CA PHE A 271 36.71 50.82 1.57
C PHE A 271 35.39 51.56 1.66
N GLN A 272 35.41 52.85 1.41
CA GLN A 272 34.26 53.72 1.28
C GLN A 272 34.26 54.35 -0.11
N SER A 273 33.19 54.10 -0.86
CA SER A 273 32.94 54.70 -2.17
C SER A 273 32.70 56.21 -2.06
N PRO A 274 32.76 56.96 -3.18
CA PRO A 274 32.39 58.38 -3.22
C PRO A 274 30.96 58.69 -2.73
N ARG A 275 30.05 57.71 -2.80
CA ARG A 275 28.67 57.80 -2.30
C ARG A 275 28.53 57.44 -0.82
N GLY A 276 29.62 57.05 -0.16
CA GLY A 276 29.63 56.70 1.27
C GLY A 276 29.31 55.23 1.55
N ILE A 277 29.06 54.40 0.53
CA ILE A 277 28.85 52.95 0.67
C ILE A 277 30.16 52.28 1.05
N GLU A 278 30.13 51.44 2.09
CA GLU A 278 31.29 50.68 2.56
C GLU A 278 31.30 49.25 1.99
N THR A 279 32.47 48.77 1.57
CA THR A 279 32.71 47.40 1.13
C THR A 279 34.00 46.88 1.74
N SER A 280 34.11 45.57 1.97
CA SER A 280 35.28 45.00 2.64
C SER A 280 35.91 43.85 1.87
N LEU A 281 37.23 43.73 1.98
CA LEU A 281 38.04 42.67 1.42
C LEU A 281 38.87 42.01 2.52
N THR A 282 38.87 40.68 2.57
CA THR A 282 39.66 39.90 3.53
C THR A 282 40.83 39.24 2.82
N PHE A 283 41.97 39.17 3.51
CA PHE A 283 43.18 38.50 3.05
C PHE A 283 43.85 37.80 4.23
N GLY A 284 44.65 36.78 3.96
CA GLY A 284 45.31 35.99 4.99
C GLY A 284 46.67 35.49 4.55
N VAL A 285 47.10 34.40 5.18
CA VAL A 285 48.44 33.83 4.95
C VAL A 285 48.67 33.31 3.52
N ALA A 286 47.60 33.06 2.75
CA ALA A 286 47.67 32.54 1.39
C ALA A 286 48.10 33.60 0.37
N GLU A 287 47.76 34.86 0.62
CA GLU A 287 48.05 36.01 -0.24
C GLU A 287 49.49 36.53 -0.04
N ARG A 288 50.30 35.91 0.82
CA ARG A 288 51.70 36.33 1.05
C ARG A 288 52.53 36.09 -0.21
N SER A 289 52.97 37.18 -0.85
CA SER A 289 53.84 37.13 -2.04
C SER A 289 55.32 37.14 -1.70
N GLU A 290 55.72 37.82 -0.60
CA GLU A 290 57.12 37.95 -0.18
C GLU A 290 57.26 37.91 1.35
N GLY A 291 58.46 37.59 1.83
CA GLY A 291 58.81 37.61 3.25
C GLY A 291 58.34 36.39 4.06
N SER A 292 58.23 36.58 5.36
CA SER A 292 57.85 35.57 6.37
C SER A 292 56.49 35.87 7.01
N SER A 293 56.03 35.02 7.93
CA SER A 293 54.83 35.29 8.72
C SER A 293 54.97 36.46 9.71
N LEU A 294 56.20 36.86 10.03
CA LEU A 294 56.51 37.98 10.94
C LEU A 294 56.81 39.28 10.18
N ASN A 295 57.16 39.20 8.91
CA ASN A 295 57.42 40.38 8.07
C ASN A 295 57.18 39.96 6.63
N GLY A 296 56.04 40.34 6.07
CA GLY A 296 55.60 39.88 4.76
C GLY A 296 54.84 40.92 3.97
N ILE A 297 54.92 40.78 2.65
CA ILE A 297 54.09 41.54 1.71
C ILE A 297 52.99 40.60 1.20
N TYR A 298 51.75 41.07 1.30
CA TYR A 298 50.54 40.37 0.89
C TYR A 298 50.02 41.02 -0.38
N LYS A 299 49.76 40.20 -1.39
CA LYS A 299 49.31 40.62 -2.70
C LYS A 299 47.88 40.13 -2.92
N ILE A 300 46.94 41.05 -2.84
CA ILE A 300 45.52 40.77 -3.03
C ILE A 300 45.13 41.22 -4.43
N ALA A 301 44.56 40.31 -5.22
CA ALA A 301 43.98 40.63 -6.52
C ALA A 301 42.47 40.86 -6.36
N ALA A 302 41.97 41.95 -6.89
CA ALA A 302 40.55 42.25 -6.96
C ALA A 302 40.18 42.71 -8.37
N GLU A 303 38.91 42.59 -8.71
CA GLU A 303 38.34 43.08 -9.96
C GLU A 303 37.34 44.19 -9.62
N ILE A 304 37.48 45.34 -10.29
CA ILE A 304 36.53 46.45 -10.19
C ILE A 304 35.53 46.32 -11.36
N PRO A 305 34.24 46.13 -11.08
CA PRO A 305 33.21 45.99 -12.10
C PRO A 305 33.11 47.18 -13.07
N THR A 306 32.43 46.93 -14.19
CA THR A 306 32.05 48.00 -15.13
C THR A 306 30.99 48.87 -14.46
N PHE A 307 31.05 50.20 -14.62
CA PHE A 307 30.13 51.19 -14.02
C PHE A 307 30.22 51.42 -12.50
N THR A 308 31.20 50.81 -11.82
CA THR A 308 31.49 51.14 -10.41
C THR A 308 31.58 52.65 -10.21
N THR A 309 30.93 53.14 -9.16
CA THR A 309 30.83 54.56 -8.81
C THR A 309 32.18 55.29 -9.02
N PRO A 310 32.29 56.17 -10.03
CA PRO A 310 33.50 56.93 -10.34
C PRO A 310 33.83 57.91 -9.22
N GLY A 311 35.13 58.11 -9.00
CA GLY A 311 35.67 59.01 -7.98
C GLY A 311 36.68 58.32 -7.08
N ILE A 312 36.98 59.00 -5.97
CA ILE A 312 37.99 58.56 -5.01
C ILE A 312 37.36 57.55 -4.04
N TRP A 313 37.82 56.30 -4.12
CA TRP A 313 37.49 55.25 -3.15
C TRP A 313 38.51 55.29 -2.01
N ASN A 314 38.05 55.61 -0.81
CA ASN A 314 38.91 55.78 0.36
C ASN A 314 38.97 54.48 1.16
N VAL A 315 40.12 54.13 1.70
CA VAL A 315 40.22 53.11 2.73
C VAL A 315 39.69 53.70 4.03
N ARG A 316 38.67 53.07 4.62
CA ARG A 316 38.06 53.48 5.88
C ARG A 316 38.84 52.94 7.07
N SER A 317 39.10 51.63 7.05
CA SER A 317 39.91 50.96 8.07
C SER A 317 40.58 49.70 7.55
N VAL A 318 41.64 49.29 8.26
CA VAL A 318 42.31 48.00 8.11
C VAL A 318 42.40 47.36 9.47
N VAL A 319 41.84 46.17 9.62
CA VAL A 319 41.97 45.35 10.82
C VAL A 319 42.95 44.23 10.52
N LEU A 320 44.01 44.11 11.30
CA LEU A 320 44.96 43.02 11.22
C LEU A 320 44.86 42.17 12.48
N THR A 321 44.82 40.86 12.30
CA THR A 321 44.71 39.87 13.37
C THR A 321 45.85 38.88 13.26
N ASP A 322 46.49 38.61 14.39
CA ASP A 322 47.52 37.59 14.48
C ASP A 322 46.95 36.18 14.75
N ARG A 323 47.85 35.18 14.85
CA ARG A 323 47.48 33.80 15.19
C ARG A 323 47.04 33.60 16.64
N LYS A 324 47.15 34.63 17.49
CA LYS A 324 46.66 34.69 18.88
C LYS A 324 45.28 35.33 18.97
N GLY A 325 44.71 35.79 17.85
CA GLY A 325 43.41 36.46 17.78
C GLY A 325 43.45 37.91 18.26
N ARG A 326 44.63 38.48 18.57
CA ARG A 326 44.71 39.90 18.92
C ARG A 326 44.69 40.70 17.63
N SER A 327 43.97 41.80 17.67
CA SER A 327 43.68 42.61 16.49
C SER A 327 44.06 44.06 16.71
N MET A 328 44.58 44.69 15.67
CA MET A 328 44.79 46.14 15.61
C MET A 328 43.96 46.72 14.46
N GLU A 329 43.23 47.79 14.73
CA GLU A 329 42.50 48.54 13.71
C GLU A 329 43.24 49.85 13.39
N TYR A 330 43.52 50.05 12.11
CA TYR A 330 44.05 51.27 11.53
C TYR A 330 42.92 52.00 10.82
N THR A 331 42.55 53.18 11.28
CA THR A 331 41.48 53.98 10.64
C THR A 331 42.07 55.16 9.86
N ALA A 332 41.45 55.52 8.74
CA ALA A 332 41.81 56.71 7.99
C ALA A 332 41.35 58.00 8.70
N PRO A 333 42.05 59.15 8.52
CA PRO A 333 43.20 59.34 7.63
C PRO A 333 44.49 58.73 8.19
N PHE A 334 45.27 58.08 7.33
CA PHE A 334 46.55 57.51 7.71
C PHE A 334 47.63 58.59 7.76
N ASN A 335 48.35 58.68 8.88
CA ASN A 335 49.45 59.63 9.06
C ASN A 335 50.77 59.17 8.43
N ASN A 336 50.86 57.89 8.03
CA ASN A 336 52.05 57.31 7.41
C ASN A 336 51.96 57.43 5.87
N PRO A 337 52.90 58.12 5.19
CA PRO A 337 52.87 58.30 3.75
C PRO A 337 53.07 57.00 2.95
N ALA A 338 53.56 55.92 3.58
CA ALA A 338 53.65 54.60 2.96
C ALA A 338 52.30 53.86 2.91
N LEU A 339 51.24 54.42 3.51
CA LEU A 339 49.89 53.87 3.50
C LEU A 339 49.03 54.65 2.51
N MET A 340 48.92 54.16 1.28
CA MET A 340 48.03 54.74 0.28
C MET A 340 46.58 54.56 0.75
N GLY A 341 45.93 55.66 1.13
CA GLY A 341 44.58 55.62 1.69
C GLY A 341 43.44 55.64 0.67
N HIS A 342 43.71 55.62 -0.64
CA HIS A 342 42.68 55.68 -1.67
C HIS A 342 43.17 55.18 -3.04
N PHE A 343 42.22 54.89 -3.94
CA PHE A 343 42.45 54.75 -5.39
C PHE A 343 41.34 55.47 -6.17
N MET A 344 41.57 55.74 -7.46
CA MET A 344 40.63 56.47 -8.31
C MET A 344 39.92 55.53 -9.31
N VAL A 345 38.59 55.61 -9.38
CA VAL A 345 37.78 54.95 -10.42
C VAL A 345 37.31 56.00 -11.43
N ILE A 346 37.47 55.73 -12.72
CA ILE A 346 37.07 56.61 -13.83
C ILE A 346 36.03 55.88 -14.70
N GLY A 347 34.89 56.51 -14.96
CA GLY A 347 33.82 55.97 -15.81
C GLY A 347 32.55 56.84 -15.74
N PRO A 348 31.53 56.59 -16.57
CA PRO A 348 30.18 57.09 -16.31
C PRO A 348 29.57 56.30 -15.14
N PRO A 349 28.94 56.97 -14.16
CA PRO A 349 28.29 56.26 -13.07
C PRO A 349 26.94 55.69 -13.53
N ASP A 350 26.50 54.64 -12.85
CA ASP A 350 25.08 54.28 -12.85
C ASP A 350 24.42 54.80 -11.56
N ASP A 351 23.47 55.72 -11.70
CA ASP A 351 22.75 56.39 -10.61
C ASP A 351 21.25 56.04 -10.61
N GLU A 352 20.78 55.32 -11.63
CA GLU A 352 19.36 55.01 -11.81
C GLU A 352 19.13 53.54 -11.48
N GLY A 353 18.15 53.26 -10.61
CA GLY A 353 17.77 51.88 -10.34
C GLY A 353 16.92 51.28 -11.48
N PRO A 354 16.74 49.95 -11.49
CA PRO A 354 15.97 49.28 -12.54
C PRO A 354 14.50 49.70 -12.51
N ASN A 355 13.85 49.71 -13.67
CA ASN A 355 12.42 49.98 -13.81
C ASN A 355 11.66 48.70 -14.20
N LEU A 356 10.43 48.55 -13.68
CA LEU A 356 9.52 47.47 -14.05
C LEU A 356 8.65 47.92 -15.23
N ALA A 357 9.04 47.53 -16.45
CA ALA A 357 8.36 47.92 -17.68
C ALA A 357 7.10 47.09 -17.98
N GLY A 358 6.92 45.95 -17.31
CA GLY A 358 5.73 45.12 -17.43
C GLY A 358 5.67 44.08 -16.32
N LEU A 359 4.46 43.71 -15.93
CA LEU A 359 4.19 42.66 -14.96
C LEU A 359 2.95 41.88 -15.39
N GLN A 360 3.10 40.57 -15.49
CA GLN A 360 2.03 39.62 -15.73
C GLN A 360 1.92 38.68 -14.55
N ILE A 361 0.68 38.46 -14.12
CA ILE A 361 0.33 37.45 -13.12
C ILE A 361 -0.52 36.43 -13.86
N THR A 362 -0.03 35.20 -13.94
CA THR A 362 -0.78 34.11 -14.59
C THR A 362 -1.54 33.32 -13.52
N PRO A 363 -2.88 33.21 -13.61
CA PRO A 363 -3.68 32.52 -12.60
C PRO A 363 -3.39 31.02 -12.51
N THR A 364 -3.87 30.46 -11.40
CA THR A 364 -3.44 29.24 -10.71
C THR A 364 -3.52 27.94 -11.52
N GLN A 365 -2.42 27.17 -11.49
CA GLN A 365 -2.51 25.72 -11.57
C GLN A 365 -2.53 25.15 -10.16
N PHE A 366 -3.44 24.21 -9.90
CA PHE A 366 -3.45 23.43 -8.66
C PHE A 366 -2.69 22.14 -8.91
N ILE A 367 -1.63 21.93 -8.13
CA ILE A 367 -0.88 20.69 -8.08
C ILE A 367 -0.85 20.32 -6.59
N ASP A 368 -1.35 19.13 -6.26
CA ASP A 368 -1.35 18.57 -4.90
C ASP A 368 -1.99 19.49 -3.83
N GLY A 369 -3.06 20.20 -4.17
CA GLY A 369 -3.77 21.08 -3.23
C GLY A 369 -3.02 22.36 -2.86
N VAL A 370 -1.98 22.73 -3.61
CA VAL A 370 -1.26 24.00 -3.47
C VAL A 370 -1.55 24.86 -4.71
N ALA A 371 -1.96 26.10 -4.47
CA ALA A 371 -2.13 27.11 -5.49
C ALA A 371 -0.75 27.64 -5.92
N GLN A 372 -0.39 27.48 -7.19
CA GLN A 372 0.83 28.09 -7.75
C GLN A 372 0.50 29.31 -8.60
N VAL A 373 1.06 30.46 -8.24
CA VAL A 373 0.88 31.72 -8.98
C VAL A 373 2.21 32.15 -9.57
N SER A 374 2.27 32.27 -10.90
CA SER A 374 3.47 32.71 -11.59
C SER A 374 3.45 34.20 -11.83
N PHE A 375 4.54 34.86 -11.43
CA PHE A 375 4.80 36.27 -11.67
C PHE A 375 5.86 36.37 -12.76
N THR A 376 5.59 37.17 -13.77
CA THR A 376 6.52 37.41 -14.88
C THR A 376 6.67 38.92 -15.09
N GLY A 377 7.84 39.46 -14.76
CA GLY A 377 8.17 40.87 -14.87
C GLY A 377 9.20 41.13 -15.96
N ARG A 378 9.06 42.24 -16.70
CA ARG A 378 10.13 42.78 -17.56
C ARG A 378 10.85 43.90 -16.83
N CYS A 379 12.08 43.63 -16.42
CA CYS A 379 12.95 44.59 -15.74
C CYS A 379 13.89 45.21 -16.76
N ILE A 380 13.95 46.54 -16.78
CA ILE A 380 14.83 47.31 -17.68
C ILE A 380 15.72 48.18 -16.83
N ASP A 381 16.99 48.21 -17.19
CA ASP A 381 18.00 49.05 -16.57
C ASP A 381 18.86 49.72 -17.65
N ALA A 382 19.28 50.96 -17.41
CA ALA A 382 20.00 51.74 -18.42
C ALA A 382 21.45 51.28 -18.61
N LEU A 383 22.12 50.78 -17.57
CA LEU A 383 23.56 50.52 -17.57
C LEU A 383 23.95 49.24 -16.83
N SER A 384 23.92 49.23 -15.50
CA SER A 384 24.49 48.15 -14.66
C SER A 384 23.67 46.86 -14.70
N GLY A 385 22.42 46.94 -15.15
CA GLY A 385 21.54 45.79 -15.29
C GLY A 385 20.81 45.48 -13.99
N PHE A 386 19.58 44.99 -14.10
CA PHE A 386 18.87 44.41 -12.95
C PHE A 386 19.74 43.33 -12.31
N SER A 387 19.82 43.31 -10.97
CA SER A 387 20.51 42.28 -10.18
C SER A 387 19.50 41.42 -9.43
N SER A 388 18.65 42.05 -8.62
CA SER A 388 17.69 41.37 -7.75
C SER A 388 16.42 42.17 -7.50
N GLY A 389 15.37 41.51 -7.04
CA GLY A 389 14.13 42.14 -6.65
C GLY A 389 13.27 41.25 -5.77
N THR A 390 12.36 41.88 -5.04
CA THR A 390 11.41 41.23 -4.15
C THR A 390 10.01 41.75 -4.44
N ILE A 391 9.04 40.84 -4.40
CA ILE A 391 7.61 41.16 -4.48
C ILE A 391 7.01 40.79 -3.12
N GLU A 392 6.46 41.78 -2.42
CA GLU A 392 5.71 41.58 -1.18
C GLU A 392 4.21 41.52 -1.48
N ILE A 393 3.56 40.49 -0.96
CA ILE A 393 2.18 40.14 -1.29
C ILE A 393 1.41 39.89 0.01
N LEU A 394 0.29 40.60 0.17
CA LEU A 394 -0.63 40.48 1.28
C LEU A 394 -1.81 39.57 0.90
N GLY A 395 -2.03 38.53 1.70
CA GLY A 395 -3.13 37.60 1.57
C GLY A 395 -4.42 38.05 2.28
N PRO A 396 -5.55 37.38 1.99
CA PRO A 396 -6.88 37.76 2.46
C PRO A 396 -7.07 37.66 3.98
N HIS A 397 -6.23 36.91 4.69
CA HIS A 397 -6.25 36.82 6.15
C HIS A 397 -5.08 37.56 6.81
N GLY A 398 -4.45 38.50 6.10
CA GLY A 398 -3.38 39.35 6.62
C GLY A 398 -1.99 38.70 6.62
N GLN A 399 -1.82 37.55 5.97
CA GLN A 399 -0.50 36.93 5.82
C GLN A 399 0.34 37.69 4.79
N ILE A 400 1.64 37.83 5.03
CA ILE A 400 2.58 38.47 4.08
C ILE A 400 3.49 37.39 3.50
N TYR A 401 3.60 37.38 2.18
CA TYR A 401 4.49 36.51 1.42
C TYR A 401 5.49 37.34 0.63
N GLY A 402 6.73 36.87 0.58
CA GLY A 402 7.77 37.44 -0.27
C GLY A 402 8.10 36.49 -1.41
N LEU A 403 8.21 37.02 -2.63
CA LEU A 403 8.74 36.31 -3.78
C LEU A 403 10.02 37.01 -4.26
N TYR A 404 11.11 36.26 -4.33
CA TYR A 404 12.39 36.76 -4.83
C TYR A 404 12.53 36.59 -6.34
N LEU A 405 13.11 37.57 -7.02
CA LEU A 405 13.50 37.55 -8.43
C LEU A 405 14.99 37.92 -8.51
N GLY A 406 15.84 37.02 -8.99
CA GLY A 406 17.26 37.32 -9.24
C GLY A 406 17.67 36.93 -10.65
N GLN A 407 18.98 37.00 -10.93
CA GLN A 407 19.53 36.60 -12.23
C GLN A 407 19.18 35.17 -12.65
N ALA A 408 19.07 34.25 -11.69
CA ALA A 408 18.72 32.85 -11.95
C ALA A 408 17.27 32.68 -12.46
N GLN A 409 16.40 33.65 -12.22
CA GLN A 409 15.00 33.65 -12.67
C GLN A 409 14.82 34.32 -14.04
N ARG A 410 15.91 34.70 -14.73
CA ARG A 410 15.82 35.28 -16.07
C ARG A 410 15.39 34.24 -17.09
N VAL A 411 14.22 34.44 -17.69
CA VAL A 411 13.64 33.58 -18.73
C VAL A 411 14.20 33.94 -20.11
N SER A 412 14.37 35.23 -20.39
CA SER A 412 14.89 35.72 -21.67
C SER A 412 15.43 37.15 -21.55
N GLY A 413 16.22 37.60 -22.54
CA GLY A 413 16.79 38.95 -22.57
C GLY A 413 18.17 39.04 -21.90
N SER A 414 18.62 40.27 -21.66
CA SER A 414 19.89 40.60 -20.97
C SER A 414 19.61 41.04 -19.53
N SER A 415 20.67 41.35 -18.76
CA SER A 415 20.52 42.00 -17.45
C SER A 415 19.95 43.42 -17.55
N THR A 416 20.18 44.12 -18.65
CA THR A 416 19.68 45.49 -18.90
C THR A 416 18.27 45.55 -19.50
N ASP A 417 17.79 44.47 -20.12
CA ASP A 417 16.41 44.35 -20.60
C ASP A 417 16.02 42.87 -20.61
N GLY A 418 15.45 42.43 -19.50
CA GLY A 418 15.23 41.02 -19.21
C GLY A 418 13.80 40.73 -18.78
N ILE A 419 13.33 39.54 -19.11
CA ILE A 419 12.09 38.96 -18.58
C ILE A 419 12.47 37.98 -17.49
N TYR A 420 11.92 38.18 -16.30
CA TYR A 420 12.18 37.40 -15.11
C TYR A 420 10.88 36.77 -14.63
N ALA A 421 10.91 35.48 -14.29
CA ALA A 421 9.73 34.80 -13.79
C ALA A 421 10.04 33.93 -12.58
N ASN A 422 9.13 33.96 -11.61
CA ASN A 422 9.16 33.04 -10.49
C ASN A 422 7.75 32.69 -10.05
N THR A 423 7.61 31.58 -9.35
CA THR A 423 6.32 31.05 -8.91
C THR A 423 6.23 31.08 -7.40
N LEU A 424 5.13 31.63 -6.89
CA LEU A 424 4.79 31.59 -5.48
C LEU A 424 3.87 30.40 -5.22
N LYS A 425 4.24 29.56 -4.24
CA LYS A 425 3.41 28.47 -3.73
C LYS A 425 2.57 28.97 -2.56
N LEU A 426 1.24 28.91 -2.70
CA LEU A 426 0.26 29.31 -1.71
C LEU A 426 -0.58 28.09 -1.28
N PRO A 427 -0.87 27.90 0.01
CA PRO A 427 -1.72 26.79 0.44
C PRO A 427 -3.15 26.93 -0.11
N ALA A 428 -3.88 25.83 -0.36
CA ALA A 428 -5.29 25.91 -0.82
C ALA A 428 -6.22 26.68 0.13
N THR A 429 -5.89 26.74 1.42
CA THR A 429 -6.61 27.53 2.43
C THR A 429 -6.46 29.04 2.26
N ALA A 430 -5.63 29.48 1.31
CA ALA A 430 -5.33 30.87 1.03
C ALA A 430 -6.25 31.45 -0.07
N ALA A 431 -7.45 30.90 -0.25
CA ALA A 431 -8.43 31.38 -1.21
C ALA A 431 -8.91 32.81 -0.89
N GLY A 432 -9.06 33.64 -1.92
CA GLY A 432 -9.53 35.03 -1.78
C GLY A 432 -8.72 36.03 -2.61
N LEU A 433 -8.91 37.32 -2.31
CA LEU A 433 -8.20 38.42 -2.97
C LEU A 433 -6.83 38.66 -2.34
N TRP A 434 -5.82 38.78 -3.19
CA TRP A 434 -4.42 39.02 -2.85
C TRP A 434 -3.97 40.36 -3.42
N GLN A 435 -3.09 41.06 -2.70
CA GLN A 435 -2.60 42.38 -3.08
C GLN A 435 -1.09 42.40 -3.09
N ILE A 436 -0.49 42.99 -4.14
CA ILE A 436 0.94 43.31 -4.13
C ILE A 436 1.11 44.63 -3.39
N THR A 437 1.69 44.58 -2.20
CA THR A 437 1.89 45.77 -1.37
C THR A 437 3.09 46.59 -1.85
N ARG A 438 4.15 45.89 -2.30
CA ARG A 438 5.44 46.48 -2.64
C ARG A 438 6.22 45.60 -3.62
N ILE A 439 6.92 46.22 -4.56
CA ILE A 439 8.00 45.60 -5.34
C ILE A 439 9.27 46.42 -5.16
N ASP A 440 10.36 45.78 -4.76
CA ASP A 440 11.69 46.38 -4.73
C ASP A 440 12.53 45.76 -5.84
N LEU A 441 13.23 46.60 -6.60
CA LEU A 441 14.19 46.19 -7.63
C LEU A 441 15.53 46.83 -7.31
N SER A 442 16.63 46.12 -7.53
CA SER A 442 17.99 46.61 -7.40
C SER A 442 18.82 46.22 -8.60
N ASP A 443 19.71 47.10 -9.03
CA ASP A 443 20.72 46.81 -10.04
C ASP A 443 21.99 46.18 -9.41
N GLU A 444 23.01 45.92 -10.24
CA GLU A 444 24.29 45.34 -9.79
C GLU A 444 25.20 46.34 -9.04
N GLU A 445 24.92 47.65 -9.13
CA GLU A 445 25.63 48.70 -8.37
C GLU A 445 24.89 49.06 -7.06
N GLY A 446 23.71 48.48 -6.83
CA GLY A 446 22.88 48.66 -5.65
C GLY A 446 21.90 49.84 -5.72
N ASN A 447 21.74 50.50 -6.87
CA ASN A 447 20.66 51.48 -7.04
C ASN A 447 19.32 50.74 -7.03
N ALA A 448 18.33 51.29 -6.34
CA ALA A 448 17.07 50.62 -6.09
C ALA A 448 15.86 51.45 -6.49
N THR A 449 14.83 50.75 -6.98
CA THR A 449 13.51 51.30 -7.29
C THR A 449 12.47 50.55 -6.45
N THR A 450 11.67 51.29 -5.69
CA THR A 450 10.54 50.73 -4.94
C THR A 450 9.22 51.20 -5.55
N LEU A 451 8.35 50.25 -5.88
CA LEU A 451 7.01 50.47 -6.39
C LEU A 451 5.99 50.00 -5.35
N GLY A 452 5.22 50.91 -4.75
CA GLY A 452 4.13 50.56 -3.85
C GLY A 452 2.85 50.18 -4.60
N PHE A 453 1.84 49.69 -3.86
CA PHE A 453 0.52 49.35 -4.39
C PHE A 453 -0.10 50.43 -5.32
N GLN A 454 0.02 51.71 -4.94
CA GLN A 454 -0.52 52.84 -5.72
C GLN A 454 0.30 53.13 -6.98
N ASP A 455 1.63 52.97 -6.92
CA ASP A 455 2.52 53.22 -8.05
C ASP A 455 2.30 52.19 -9.15
N LEU A 456 2.14 50.92 -8.78
CA LEU A 456 1.75 49.84 -9.69
C LEU A 456 0.44 50.15 -10.41
N GLY A 457 -0.57 50.63 -9.66
CA GLY A 457 -1.86 51.03 -10.24
C GLY A 457 -1.75 52.21 -11.21
N ARG A 458 -0.92 53.22 -10.89
CA ARG A 458 -0.65 54.37 -11.78
C ARG A 458 0.10 53.96 -13.04
N ALA A 459 0.98 52.97 -12.95
CA ALA A 459 1.71 52.40 -14.08
C ALA A 459 0.85 51.44 -14.93
N GLY A 460 -0.40 51.15 -14.53
CA GLY A 460 -1.26 50.19 -15.22
C GLY A 460 -0.81 48.73 -15.06
N LEU A 461 0.02 48.45 -14.05
CA LEU A 461 0.49 47.11 -13.72
C LEU A 461 -0.50 46.41 -12.78
N PRO A 462 -0.66 45.08 -12.88
CA PRO A 462 -1.52 44.34 -11.97
C PRO A 462 -1.00 44.45 -10.53
N ASN A 463 -1.87 44.88 -9.61
CA ASN A 463 -1.56 45.04 -8.19
C ASN A 463 -2.50 44.24 -7.27
N ILE A 464 -3.49 43.53 -7.85
CA ILE A 464 -4.41 42.61 -7.18
C ILE A 464 -4.56 41.36 -8.05
N PHE A 465 -4.67 40.19 -7.43
CA PHE A 465 -5.07 38.94 -8.08
C PHE A 465 -5.97 38.12 -7.16
N GLU A 466 -6.77 37.22 -7.73
CA GLU A 466 -7.66 36.34 -6.95
C GLU A 466 -7.15 34.89 -7.05
N VAL A 467 -7.03 34.23 -5.90
CA VAL A 467 -6.83 32.78 -5.83
C VAL A 467 -8.17 32.15 -5.54
N VAL A 468 -8.76 31.53 -6.55
CA VAL A 468 -10.00 30.76 -6.40
C VAL A 468 -9.62 29.41 -5.82
N GLY A 469 -9.95 29.16 -4.54
CA GLY A 469 -9.65 27.88 -3.91
C GLY A 469 -10.27 26.70 -4.66
N GLN A 470 -9.57 25.56 -4.70
CA GLN A 470 -10.29 24.31 -4.87
C GLN A 470 -11.24 24.18 -3.68
N LEU A 471 -12.53 24.04 -3.94
CA LEU A 471 -13.46 23.57 -2.92
C LEU A 471 -12.80 22.36 -2.22
N PRO A 472 -12.77 22.29 -0.88
CA PRO A 472 -12.41 21.03 -0.23
C PRO A 472 -13.26 19.91 -0.88
N PRO A 473 -12.75 18.67 -0.99
CA PRO A 473 -13.64 17.57 -1.36
C PRO A 473 -14.86 17.69 -0.45
N PRO A 474 -16.08 17.67 -1.03
CA PRO A 474 -17.28 17.92 -0.25
C PRO A 474 -17.21 17.01 0.98
N VAL A 475 -17.21 17.61 2.17
CA VAL A 475 -17.39 16.84 3.38
C VAL A 475 -18.73 16.18 3.19
N ASP A 476 -18.71 14.86 3.15
CA ASP A 476 -19.92 14.10 3.02
C ASP A 476 -20.75 14.28 4.29
N LEU A 477 -21.87 14.95 4.16
CA LEU A 477 -22.86 15.20 5.22
C LEU A 477 -24.16 14.46 4.94
N ASP A 478 -24.26 13.80 3.78
CA ASP A 478 -25.47 13.13 3.36
C ASP A 478 -25.44 11.70 3.91
N PRO A 479 -26.51 11.22 4.56
CA PRO A 479 -26.57 9.84 5.01
C PRO A 479 -26.76 8.89 3.83
N PRO A 480 -26.37 7.61 3.99
CA PRO A 480 -26.71 6.55 3.05
C PRO A 480 -28.20 6.51 2.69
N GLU A 481 -28.52 6.10 1.47
CA GLU A 481 -29.90 5.84 1.05
C GLU A 481 -30.14 4.34 0.85
N LEU A 482 -31.23 3.82 1.41
CA LEU A 482 -31.72 2.48 1.10
C LEU A 482 -32.44 2.50 -0.27
N VAL A 483 -31.84 1.87 -1.27
CA VAL A 483 -32.37 1.83 -2.64
C VAL A 483 -33.39 0.72 -2.82
N SER A 484 -33.11 -0.47 -2.27
CA SER A 484 -34.03 -1.61 -2.36
C SER A 484 -33.82 -2.60 -1.22
N LEU A 485 -34.88 -3.32 -0.87
CA LEU A 485 -34.85 -4.39 0.13
C LEU A 485 -35.81 -5.51 -0.27
N GLN A 486 -35.32 -6.74 -0.26
CA GLN A 486 -36.11 -7.95 -0.50
C GLN A 486 -35.83 -9.00 0.56
N ILE A 487 -36.88 -9.66 1.05
CA ILE A 487 -36.80 -10.74 2.03
C ILE A 487 -37.48 -11.98 1.45
N GLN A 488 -36.80 -13.12 1.46
CA GLN A 488 -37.32 -14.39 0.93
C GLN A 488 -36.95 -15.59 1.83
N PRO A 489 -37.88 -16.51 2.13
CA PRO A 489 -39.31 -16.42 1.82
C PRO A 489 -40.02 -15.38 2.72
N ALA A 490 -41.14 -14.82 2.24
CA ALA A 490 -41.96 -13.88 3.00
C ALA A 490 -42.79 -14.57 4.10
N VAL A 491 -42.95 -15.89 4.01
CA VAL A 491 -43.62 -16.72 5.02
C VAL A 491 -42.64 -17.81 5.44
N VAL A 492 -42.47 -17.99 6.75
CA VAL A 492 -41.57 -18.95 7.36
C VAL A 492 -42.39 -19.93 8.20
N ASP A 493 -42.22 -21.22 7.93
CA ASP A 493 -42.79 -22.31 8.72
C ASP A 493 -41.75 -22.80 9.73
N LEU A 494 -42.08 -22.75 11.02
CA LEU A 494 -41.22 -23.20 12.11
C LEU A 494 -41.67 -24.54 12.71
N SER A 495 -42.71 -25.16 12.16
CA SER A 495 -43.27 -26.40 12.71
C SER A 495 -42.30 -27.58 12.67
N GLY A 496 -41.31 -27.55 11.78
CA GLY A 496 -40.24 -28.56 11.65
C GLY A 496 -38.89 -28.18 12.29
N GLY A 497 -38.78 -27.04 12.97
CA GLY A 497 -37.53 -26.55 13.56
C GLY A 497 -37.15 -25.13 13.10
N PRO A 498 -35.90 -24.69 13.36
CA PRO A 498 -35.45 -23.37 12.91
C PRO A 498 -35.43 -23.32 11.37
N ALA A 499 -35.75 -22.16 10.83
CA ALA A 499 -35.77 -21.92 9.39
C ALA A 499 -34.78 -20.81 9.03
N SER A 500 -34.62 -20.50 7.74
CA SER A 500 -33.76 -19.39 7.32
C SER A 500 -34.47 -18.50 6.31
N ILE A 501 -34.18 -17.21 6.40
CA ILE A 501 -34.57 -16.20 5.41
C ILE A 501 -33.31 -15.61 4.79
N VAL A 502 -33.44 -15.18 3.54
CA VAL A 502 -32.44 -14.43 2.81
C VAL A 502 -32.93 -13.00 2.64
N LEU A 503 -32.15 -12.06 3.14
CA LEU A 503 -32.36 -10.63 2.99
C LEU A 503 -31.35 -10.11 1.96
N THR A 504 -31.84 -9.45 0.92
CA THR A 504 -31.01 -8.75 -0.07
C THR A 504 -31.33 -7.26 -0.02
N ALA A 505 -30.34 -6.42 0.29
CA ALA A 505 -30.49 -4.97 0.42
C ALA A 505 -29.46 -4.26 -0.47
N SER A 506 -29.86 -3.18 -1.14
CA SER A 506 -28.95 -2.30 -1.86
C SER A 506 -28.99 -0.90 -1.27
N PHE A 507 -27.83 -0.33 -1.02
CA PHE A 507 -27.68 1.05 -0.56
C PHE A 507 -26.99 1.90 -1.64
N SER A 508 -27.11 3.21 -1.54
CA SER A 508 -26.33 4.17 -2.29
C SER A 508 -25.88 5.31 -1.41
N ASP A 509 -24.70 5.83 -1.71
CA ASP A 509 -24.16 7.04 -1.10
C ASP A 509 -23.53 7.92 -2.18
N ASN A 510 -23.53 9.24 -1.96
CA ASN A 510 -23.12 10.21 -2.96
C ASN A 510 -21.61 10.48 -2.96
N LEU A 511 -20.93 10.35 -1.82
CA LEU A 511 -19.54 10.82 -1.65
C LEU A 511 -18.67 9.90 -0.81
N SER A 512 -19.24 9.15 0.13
CA SER A 512 -18.53 8.18 0.95
C SER A 512 -18.91 6.73 0.64
N PHE A 513 -18.22 5.81 1.30
CA PHE A 513 -18.53 4.38 1.18
C PHE A 513 -19.48 3.98 2.31
N ILE A 514 -20.26 2.93 2.09
CA ILE A 514 -21.11 2.39 3.14
C ILE A 514 -20.25 1.55 4.09
N MET A 515 -20.29 1.86 5.39
CA MET A 515 -19.59 1.10 6.43
C MET A 515 -20.32 -0.21 6.75
N GLY A 516 -21.66 -0.16 6.78
CA GLY A 516 -22.51 -1.33 6.95
C GLY A 516 -23.95 -0.96 7.32
N ALA A 517 -24.79 -1.98 7.52
CA ALA A 517 -26.19 -1.80 7.87
C ALA A 517 -26.72 -2.82 8.88
N TYR A 518 -27.55 -2.38 9.82
CA TYR A 518 -28.29 -3.19 10.78
C TYR A 518 -29.74 -3.38 10.34
N PHE A 519 -30.23 -4.62 10.44
CA PHE A 519 -31.63 -4.97 10.19
C PHE A 519 -32.22 -5.59 11.45
N THR A 520 -33.29 -5.00 12.00
CA THR A 520 -33.90 -5.47 13.26
C THR A 520 -35.35 -5.88 13.04
N PHE A 521 -35.67 -7.13 13.33
CA PHE A 521 -37.04 -7.64 13.32
C PHE A 521 -37.62 -7.66 14.72
N ILE A 522 -38.89 -7.28 14.87
CA ILE A 522 -39.63 -7.33 16.13
C ILE A 522 -40.87 -8.20 15.96
N SER A 523 -41.12 -9.02 16.97
CA SER A 523 -42.25 -9.93 17.05
C SER A 523 -43.61 -9.22 17.14
N PRO A 524 -44.72 -9.89 16.79
CA PRO A 524 -46.08 -9.34 16.93
C PRO A 524 -46.39 -8.74 18.31
N SER A 525 -45.91 -9.37 19.38
CA SER A 525 -46.09 -8.91 20.76
C SER A 525 -45.15 -7.77 21.18
N GLY A 526 -44.13 -7.45 20.37
CA GLY A 526 -43.08 -6.49 20.71
C GLY A 526 -41.99 -7.02 21.66
N HIS A 527 -42.11 -8.24 22.17
CA HIS A 527 -41.22 -8.75 23.23
C HIS A 527 -39.98 -9.49 22.74
N VAL A 528 -39.96 -9.94 21.48
CA VAL A 528 -38.81 -10.66 20.90
C VAL A 528 -38.29 -9.85 19.72
N SER A 529 -36.99 -9.59 19.70
CA SER A 529 -36.30 -9.01 18.56
C SER A 529 -35.09 -9.84 18.16
N PHE A 530 -34.78 -9.83 16.87
CA PHE A 530 -33.52 -10.34 16.36
C PHE A 530 -32.97 -9.37 15.32
N SER A 531 -31.66 -9.17 15.36
CA SER A 531 -30.96 -8.22 14.49
C SER A 531 -29.80 -8.88 13.78
N LYS A 532 -29.47 -8.40 12.58
CA LYS A 532 -28.27 -8.81 11.86
C LYS A 532 -27.55 -7.60 11.27
N TRP A 533 -26.23 -7.56 11.48
CA TRP A 533 -25.31 -6.62 10.85
C TRP A 533 -24.88 -7.15 9.48
N ALA A 534 -24.78 -6.25 8.51
CA ALA A 534 -24.17 -6.47 7.21
C ALA A 534 -22.96 -5.57 7.06
N ASP A 535 -21.82 -6.14 6.65
CA ASP A 535 -20.62 -5.39 6.29
C ASP A 535 -20.08 -5.78 4.91
N HIS A 536 -18.89 -5.31 4.58
CA HIS A 536 -18.20 -5.60 3.33
C HIS A 536 -18.04 -7.10 3.00
N LEU A 537 -18.07 -8.00 3.99
CA LEU A 537 -18.00 -9.46 3.78
C LEU A 537 -19.33 -10.05 3.30
N ASP A 538 -20.44 -9.39 3.61
CA ASP A 538 -21.79 -9.79 3.16
C ASP A 538 -22.15 -9.17 1.79
N GLN A 539 -21.23 -8.39 1.19
CA GLN A 539 -21.41 -7.78 -0.12
C GLN A 539 -21.26 -8.81 -1.23
N ILE A 540 -22.32 -8.97 -2.04
CA ILE A 540 -22.35 -9.89 -3.18
C ILE A 540 -22.20 -9.18 -4.54
N GLY A 541 -22.17 -7.84 -4.55
CA GLY A 541 -21.99 -7.02 -5.75
C GLY A 541 -22.08 -5.51 -5.48
N GLY A 542 -21.95 -4.70 -6.53
CA GLY A 542 -21.96 -3.23 -6.45
C GLY A 542 -20.59 -2.60 -6.16
N SER A 543 -20.52 -1.27 -6.11
CA SER A 543 -19.33 -0.53 -5.66
C SER A 543 -19.38 -0.33 -4.13
N PRO A 544 -18.27 0.07 -3.47
CA PRO A 544 -18.30 0.42 -2.05
C PRO A 544 -19.28 1.56 -1.68
N SER A 545 -19.59 2.46 -2.62
CA SER A 545 -20.62 3.49 -2.47
C SER A 545 -22.03 3.05 -2.89
N GLN A 546 -22.18 1.88 -3.53
CA GLN A 546 -23.47 1.31 -3.92
C GLN A 546 -23.49 -0.22 -3.69
N PRO A 547 -23.29 -0.69 -2.45
CA PRO A 547 -23.16 -2.11 -2.17
C PRO A 547 -24.50 -2.83 -2.25
N ILE A 548 -24.44 -4.09 -2.67
CA ILE A 548 -25.55 -5.04 -2.59
C ILE A 548 -25.18 -6.09 -1.56
N TYR A 549 -25.85 -6.06 -0.40
CA TYR A 549 -25.67 -7.03 0.67
C TYR A 549 -26.63 -8.21 0.52
N ARG A 550 -26.16 -9.41 0.83
CA ARG A 550 -27.01 -10.61 0.96
C ARG A 550 -26.73 -11.32 2.27
N LEU A 551 -27.74 -11.38 3.13
CA LEU A 551 -27.66 -11.95 4.46
C LEU A 551 -28.56 -13.18 4.57
N THR A 552 -28.04 -14.28 5.09
CA THR A 552 -28.85 -15.41 5.56
C THR A 552 -29.11 -15.26 7.06
N LEU A 553 -30.37 -15.11 7.47
CA LEU A 553 -30.76 -15.05 8.88
C LEU A 553 -31.44 -16.35 9.27
N GLU A 554 -31.03 -16.94 10.38
CA GLU A 554 -31.74 -18.06 11.00
C GLU A 554 -32.90 -17.53 11.85
N VAL A 555 -34.08 -18.09 11.63
CA VAL A 555 -35.31 -17.80 12.37
C VAL A 555 -35.49 -18.95 13.39
N PRO A 556 -35.33 -18.69 14.70
CA PRO A 556 -35.39 -19.73 15.72
C PRO A 556 -36.75 -20.46 15.78
N ALA A 557 -36.76 -21.76 16.10
CA ALA A 557 -37.97 -22.59 16.09
C ALA A 557 -39.08 -22.17 17.09
N ASN A 558 -38.72 -21.50 18.19
CA ASN A 558 -39.63 -21.24 19.32
C ASN A 558 -40.23 -19.83 19.29
N LEU A 559 -40.37 -19.25 18.12
CA LEU A 559 -40.97 -17.92 17.94
C LEU A 559 -42.51 -17.98 17.97
N GLU A 560 -43.14 -16.88 18.36
CA GLU A 560 -44.60 -16.75 18.32
C GLU A 560 -45.10 -16.69 16.88
N GLY A 561 -46.33 -17.14 16.63
CA GLY A 561 -46.93 -17.02 15.30
C GLY A 561 -47.36 -15.59 15.01
N GLY A 562 -47.16 -15.13 13.77
CA GLY A 562 -47.63 -13.84 13.28
C GLY A 562 -46.59 -13.05 12.49
N LEU A 563 -46.90 -11.79 12.18
CA LEU A 563 -46.02 -10.91 11.43
C LEU A 563 -44.86 -10.39 12.30
N TYR A 564 -43.64 -10.83 11.99
CA TYR A 564 -42.43 -10.20 12.47
C TYR A 564 -42.11 -9.02 11.56
N ARG A 565 -42.26 -7.83 12.10
CA ARG A 565 -42.03 -6.59 11.36
C ARG A 565 -40.54 -6.30 11.33
N LEU A 566 -40.03 -5.90 10.17
CA LEU A 566 -38.76 -5.22 10.09
C LEU A 566 -38.95 -3.83 10.72
N ALA A 567 -38.48 -3.71 11.97
CA ALA A 567 -38.72 -2.59 12.84
C ALA A 567 -37.80 -1.42 12.50
N THR A 568 -36.52 -1.70 12.27
CA THR A 568 -35.54 -0.70 11.86
C THR A 568 -34.57 -1.26 10.82
N VAL A 569 -34.22 -0.40 9.86
CA VAL A 569 -33.03 -0.51 9.02
C VAL A 569 -32.16 0.70 9.32
N GLU A 570 -30.93 0.45 9.73
CA GLU A 570 -29.97 1.48 10.09
C GLU A 570 -28.72 1.29 9.23
N ALA A 571 -28.19 2.34 8.62
CA ALA A 571 -26.96 2.28 7.86
C ALA A 571 -26.04 3.45 8.21
N THR A 572 -24.75 3.22 8.12
CA THR A 572 -23.74 4.25 8.40
C THR A 572 -22.71 4.20 7.31
N ASP A 573 -22.22 5.36 6.90
CA ASP A 573 -21.11 5.47 5.98
C ASP A 573 -19.76 5.64 6.70
N TRP A 574 -18.68 5.77 5.93
CA TRP A 574 -17.34 6.01 6.46
C TRP A 574 -17.09 7.48 6.87
N ALA A 575 -17.98 8.41 6.52
CA ALA A 575 -17.97 9.79 6.98
C ALA A 575 -18.66 9.96 8.35
N GLY A 576 -19.40 8.94 8.80
CA GLY A 576 -20.15 8.91 10.06
C GLY A 576 -21.60 9.38 9.93
N ASN A 577 -22.13 9.58 8.72
CA ASN A 577 -23.53 9.93 8.53
C ASN A 577 -24.42 8.69 8.69
N PHE A 578 -25.64 8.90 9.19
CA PHE A 578 -26.51 7.84 9.67
C PHE A 578 -27.89 7.87 9.01
N PHE A 579 -28.25 6.76 8.38
CA PHE A 579 -29.59 6.50 7.86
C PHE A 579 -30.38 5.63 8.83
N GLN A 580 -31.65 5.94 9.01
CA GLN A 580 -32.59 5.09 9.74
C GLN A 580 -33.97 5.13 9.10
N ALA A 581 -34.54 3.96 8.84
CA ALA A 581 -35.91 3.79 8.40
C ALA A 581 -36.65 2.83 9.35
N ASP A 582 -37.79 3.29 9.88
CA ASP A 582 -38.70 2.46 10.66
C ASP A 582 -39.68 1.69 9.74
N THR A 583 -40.52 0.83 10.32
CA THR A 583 -41.52 0.07 9.55
C THR A 583 -42.40 0.96 8.67
N TYR A 584 -42.80 2.14 9.14
CA TYR A 584 -43.68 3.03 8.38
C TYR A 584 -42.95 3.67 7.19
N ALA A 585 -41.71 4.11 7.39
CA ALA A 585 -40.86 4.62 6.32
C ALA A 585 -40.62 3.56 5.22
N LEU A 586 -40.39 2.31 5.62
CA LEU A 586 -40.22 1.20 4.67
C LEU A 586 -41.49 0.91 3.85
N GLU A 587 -42.68 0.98 4.47
CA GLU A 587 -43.96 0.83 3.76
C GLU A 587 -44.17 1.94 2.72
N LEU A 588 -43.81 3.19 3.04
CA LEU A 588 -43.85 4.31 2.11
C LEU A 588 -42.90 4.14 0.91
N MET A 589 -41.80 3.40 1.10
CA MET A 589 -40.87 3.02 0.04
C MET A 589 -41.36 1.82 -0.79
N GLY A 590 -42.54 1.27 -0.50
CA GLY A 590 -43.10 0.10 -1.19
C GLY A 590 -42.44 -1.24 -0.81
N ILE A 591 -41.66 -1.25 0.27
CA ILE A 591 -41.02 -2.45 0.81
C ILE A 591 -42.00 -3.14 1.74
N THR A 592 -42.21 -4.46 1.57
CA THR A 592 -43.03 -5.24 2.52
C THR A 592 -42.18 -5.55 3.76
N PRO A 593 -42.42 -4.91 4.92
CA PRO A 593 -41.43 -4.81 5.98
C PRO A 593 -41.59 -5.96 6.99
N GLY A 594 -41.38 -7.20 6.56
CA GLY A 594 -41.41 -8.30 7.52
C GLY A 594 -41.52 -9.69 6.91
N ILE A 595 -41.54 -10.65 7.83
CA ILE A 595 -41.81 -12.06 7.53
C ILE A 595 -43.02 -12.51 8.34
N TRP A 596 -43.86 -13.33 7.74
CA TRP A 596 -44.93 -13.99 8.47
C TRP A 596 -44.42 -15.32 9.03
N VAL A 597 -44.40 -15.46 10.35
CA VAL A 597 -44.08 -16.72 11.01
C VAL A 597 -45.36 -17.53 11.19
N SER A 598 -45.43 -18.68 10.54
CA SER A 598 -46.54 -19.63 10.70
C SER A 598 -46.21 -20.65 11.79
N ILE A 599 -47.15 -20.85 12.71
CA ILE A 599 -47.17 -21.97 13.67
C ILE A 599 -47.96 -23.18 13.16
N LEU A 600 -48.63 -23.00 12.01
CA LEU A 600 -49.29 -24.07 11.27
C LEU A 600 -48.31 -24.62 10.24
N ASP A 601 -48.30 -25.94 10.10
CA ASP A 601 -47.53 -26.62 9.08
C ASP A 601 -48.15 -26.34 7.71
N ILE A 602 -47.36 -25.71 6.84
CA ILE A 602 -47.76 -25.29 5.49
C ILE A 602 -46.89 -25.96 4.42
N THR A 603 -45.94 -26.79 4.84
CA THR A 603 -44.96 -27.40 3.97
C THR A 603 -45.52 -28.70 3.43
N PRO A 604 -45.67 -28.87 2.10
CA PRO A 604 -46.18 -30.12 1.57
C PRO A 604 -45.19 -31.27 1.77
N PRO A 605 -45.67 -32.50 2.02
CA PRO A 605 -44.79 -33.65 2.18
C PRO A 605 -44.11 -34.03 0.87
N LEU A 606 -42.92 -34.62 0.98
CA LEU A 606 -42.13 -35.12 -0.15
C LEU A 606 -42.39 -36.62 -0.38
N LEU A 607 -42.74 -36.98 -1.60
CA LEU A 607 -42.92 -38.37 -2.05
C LEU A 607 -41.66 -38.92 -2.74
N SER A 608 -41.33 -40.18 -2.46
CA SER A 608 -40.26 -40.93 -3.13
C SER A 608 -40.66 -42.40 -3.31
N LEU A 609 -40.42 -42.99 -4.49
CA LEU A 609 -40.78 -44.40 -4.75
C LEU A 609 -39.91 -45.36 -3.94
N ASN A 610 -40.53 -46.36 -3.28
CA ASN A 610 -39.79 -47.48 -2.71
C ASN A 610 -39.47 -48.48 -3.83
N GLY A 611 -38.21 -48.56 -4.26
CA GLY A 611 -37.81 -49.45 -5.37
C GLY A 611 -37.89 -48.80 -6.75
N GLN A 612 -37.97 -49.61 -7.81
CA GLN A 612 -37.85 -49.12 -9.19
C GLN A 612 -39.07 -48.31 -9.65
N SER A 613 -38.86 -47.34 -10.54
CA SER A 613 -39.91 -46.55 -11.19
C SER A 613 -40.62 -47.29 -12.33
N ILE A 614 -40.01 -48.37 -12.85
CA ILE A 614 -40.58 -49.29 -13.83
C ILE A 614 -40.44 -50.72 -13.31
N ILE A 615 -41.53 -51.49 -13.31
CA ILE A 615 -41.57 -52.90 -12.89
C ILE A 615 -42.18 -53.74 -14.01
N ASP A 616 -41.51 -54.84 -14.36
CA ASP A 616 -42.00 -55.83 -15.33
C ASP A 616 -42.58 -57.05 -14.62
N VAL A 617 -43.74 -57.52 -15.08
CA VAL A 617 -44.47 -58.66 -14.52
C VAL A 617 -45.03 -59.51 -15.67
N ASP A 618 -44.93 -60.84 -15.58
CA ASP A 618 -45.56 -61.72 -16.57
C ASP A 618 -47.07 -61.89 -16.29
N GLN A 619 -47.89 -62.09 -17.33
CA GLN A 619 -49.34 -62.22 -17.20
C GLN A 619 -49.69 -63.40 -16.29
N GLY A 620 -50.47 -63.12 -15.25
CA GLY A 620 -50.86 -64.06 -14.20
C GLY A 620 -49.86 -64.15 -13.04
N GLN A 621 -48.67 -63.55 -13.13
CA GLN A 621 -47.76 -63.43 -11.99
C GLN A 621 -48.32 -62.40 -11.00
N ALA A 622 -48.33 -62.76 -9.72
CA ALA A 622 -48.77 -61.86 -8.66
C ALA A 622 -47.87 -60.61 -8.59
N PHE A 623 -48.49 -59.43 -8.59
CA PHE A 623 -47.83 -58.14 -8.38
C PHE A 623 -48.26 -57.56 -7.04
N ALA A 624 -47.28 -57.12 -6.24
CA ALA A 624 -47.49 -56.36 -5.01
C ALA A 624 -46.78 -55.02 -5.15
N ASP A 625 -47.51 -53.91 -4.97
CA ASP A 625 -46.95 -52.57 -5.07
C ASP A 625 -45.97 -52.30 -3.91
N PRO A 626 -44.69 -52.01 -4.19
CA PRO A 626 -43.72 -51.60 -3.16
C PRO A 626 -44.09 -50.30 -2.43
N GLY A 627 -45.04 -49.53 -2.97
CA GLY A 627 -45.49 -48.25 -2.42
C GLY A 627 -44.50 -47.11 -2.69
N ALA A 628 -44.79 -45.96 -2.07
CA ALA A 628 -43.95 -44.77 -2.03
C ALA A 628 -43.79 -44.29 -0.57
N LEU A 629 -42.60 -43.82 -0.21
CA LEU A 629 -42.32 -43.19 1.06
C LEU A 629 -42.74 -41.72 1.03
N VAL A 630 -43.52 -41.30 2.02
CA VAL A 630 -43.84 -39.91 2.34
C VAL A 630 -42.93 -39.47 3.48
N LYS A 631 -42.21 -38.37 3.29
CA LYS A 631 -41.49 -37.67 4.35
C LYS A 631 -41.96 -36.24 4.44
N ASP A 632 -42.16 -35.78 5.66
CA ASP A 632 -42.65 -34.45 5.97
C ASP A 632 -41.75 -33.81 7.03
N ASN A 633 -41.79 -32.48 7.16
CA ASN A 633 -41.06 -31.73 8.18
C ASN A 633 -41.63 -31.96 9.59
N ARG A 634 -42.91 -32.32 9.73
CA ARG A 634 -43.59 -32.49 11.01
C ARG A 634 -44.15 -33.90 11.19
N ASP A 635 -44.70 -34.48 10.14
CA ASP A 635 -45.31 -35.81 10.20
C ASP A 635 -44.24 -36.92 10.17
N GLY A 636 -44.51 -38.00 10.91
CA GLY A 636 -43.69 -39.21 10.83
C GLY A 636 -43.70 -39.81 9.42
N ALA A 637 -42.54 -40.30 8.98
CA ALA A 637 -42.41 -40.94 7.67
C ALA A 637 -43.36 -42.15 7.57
N ARG A 638 -44.11 -42.24 6.48
CA ARG A 638 -45.08 -43.31 6.23
C ARG A 638 -45.02 -43.79 4.78
N THR A 639 -45.46 -45.01 4.53
CA THR A 639 -45.59 -45.53 3.17
C THR A 639 -47.03 -45.34 2.70
N VAL A 640 -47.20 -44.84 1.47
CA VAL A 640 -48.49 -44.79 0.77
C VAL A 640 -48.47 -45.76 -0.40
N TRP A 641 -49.65 -46.28 -0.76
CA TRP A 641 -49.84 -47.20 -1.86
C TRP A 641 -50.77 -46.57 -2.88
N SER A 642 -50.58 -46.89 -4.16
CA SER A 642 -51.47 -46.40 -5.20
C SER A 642 -52.86 -47.05 -5.07
N VAL A 643 -53.91 -46.29 -5.36
CA VAL A 643 -55.29 -46.82 -5.51
C VAL A 643 -55.55 -47.37 -6.91
N ASP A 644 -54.63 -47.15 -7.85
CA ASP A 644 -54.69 -47.69 -9.20
C ASP A 644 -54.43 -49.21 -9.18
N ALA A 645 -55.21 -49.95 -9.97
CA ALA A 645 -55.08 -51.41 -10.03
C ALA A 645 -54.27 -51.84 -11.27
N VAL A 646 -53.35 -52.78 -11.07
CA VAL A 646 -52.68 -53.49 -12.17
C VAL A 646 -53.46 -54.78 -12.44
N ASP A 647 -54.08 -54.90 -13.63
CA ASP A 647 -54.67 -56.17 -14.06
C ASP A 647 -53.57 -57.09 -14.59
N ILE A 648 -53.04 -57.94 -13.71
CA ILE A 648 -52.00 -58.91 -14.03
C ILE A 648 -52.44 -59.91 -15.10
N ASN A 649 -53.74 -60.05 -15.41
CA ASN A 649 -54.22 -60.96 -16.45
C ASN A 649 -54.34 -60.30 -17.82
N LYS A 650 -54.10 -58.99 -17.92
CA LYS A 650 -54.19 -58.25 -19.16
C LYS A 650 -52.84 -57.60 -19.50
N PRO A 651 -52.19 -58.01 -20.60
CA PRO A 651 -50.94 -57.41 -21.05
C PRO A 651 -51.09 -55.92 -21.35
N GLY A 652 -50.12 -55.11 -20.94
CA GLY A 652 -50.16 -53.65 -21.10
C GLY A 652 -49.30 -52.91 -20.09
N ALA A 653 -49.17 -51.59 -20.25
CA ALA A 653 -48.53 -50.71 -19.28
C ALA A 653 -49.59 -50.05 -18.39
N TYR A 654 -49.41 -50.16 -17.09
CA TYR A 654 -50.26 -49.60 -16.05
C TYR A 654 -49.48 -48.51 -15.31
N LEU A 655 -50.09 -47.35 -15.13
CA LEU A 655 -49.52 -46.25 -14.35
C LEU A 655 -50.15 -46.27 -12.96
N LEU A 656 -49.30 -46.36 -11.95
CA LEU A 656 -49.66 -46.23 -10.55
C LEU A 656 -49.30 -44.83 -10.10
N ALA A 657 -50.30 -44.00 -9.79
CA ALA A 657 -50.10 -42.68 -9.22
C ALA A 657 -50.06 -42.76 -7.69
N TYR A 658 -49.13 -42.01 -7.10
CA TYR A 658 -49.02 -41.84 -5.65
C TYR A 658 -49.26 -40.38 -5.33
N ASP A 659 -50.21 -40.15 -4.43
CA ASP A 659 -50.52 -38.88 -3.81
C ASP A 659 -50.44 -39.03 -2.29
N ALA A 660 -50.13 -37.92 -1.63
CA ALA A 660 -50.12 -37.84 -0.18
C ALA A 660 -50.50 -36.42 0.23
N LYS A 661 -51.22 -36.31 1.35
CA LYS A 661 -51.40 -35.06 2.08
C LYS A 661 -50.90 -35.28 3.49
N ASP A 662 -50.25 -34.28 4.08
CA ASP A 662 -49.92 -34.27 5.50
C ASP A 662 -51.18 -34.20 6.40
N GLU A 663 -51.00 -34.24 7.71
CA GLU A 663 -52.08 -34.11 8.69
C GLU A 663 -52.77 -32.73 8.66
N ARG A 664 -52.17 -31.73 8.00
CA ARG A 664 -52.74 -30.37 7.82
C ARG A 664 -53.37 -30.15 6.45
N GLY A 665 -53.32 -31.14 5.57
CA GLY A 665 -53.94 -31.13 4.25
C GLY A 665 -53.06 -30.57 3.13
N ASN A 666 -51.79 -30.27 3.36
CA ASN A 666 -50.86 -29.84 2.31
C ASN A 666 -50.55 -31.03 1.39
N ALA A 667 -50.72 -30.87 0.07
CA ALA A 667 -50.63 -31.96 -0.89
C ALA A 667 -49.23 -32.08 -1.52
N ALA A 668 -48.64 -33.27 -1.44
CA ALA A 668 -47.39 -33.61 -2.12
C ALA A 668 -47.53 -33.47 -3.64
N ALA A 669 -46.41 -33.16 -4.31
CA ALA A 669 -46.33 -33.32 -5.75
C ALA A 669 -46.49 -34.82 -6.11
N PRO A 670 -47.46 -35.20 -6.97
CA PRO A 670 -47.72 -36.60 -7.26
C PRO A 670 -46.56 -37.23 -8.05
N ILE A 671 -46.26 -38.48 -7.75
CA ILE A 671 -45.26 -39.28 -8.47
C ILE A 671 -45.91 -40.53 -9.07
N GLN A 672 -45.27 -41.13 -10.07
CA GLN A 672 -45.83 -42.27 -10.79
C GLN A 672 -44.85 -43.43 -10.94
N ARG A 673 -45.37 -44.66 -10.91
CA ARG A 673 -44.67 -45.90 -11.25
C ARG A 673 -45.34 -46.55 -12.46
N THR A 674 -44.55 -47.07 -13.39
CA THR A 674 -45.07 -47.86 -14.52
C THR A 674 -44.90 -49.35 -14.25
N VAL A 675 -45.98 -50.12 -14.33
CA VAL A 675 -45.96 -51.58 -14.27
C VAL A 675 -46.32 -52.13 -15.64
N ARG A 676 -45.44 -52.94 -16.24
CA ARG A 676 -45.66 -53.55 -17.55
C ARG A 676 -46.00 -55.02 -17.38
N VAL A 677 -47.20 -55.41 -17.79
CA VAL A 677 -47.66 -56.79 -17.82
C VAL A 677 -47.39 -57.38 -19.20
N TRP A 678 -46.57 -58.41 -19.25
CA TRP A 678 -46.20 -59.11 -20.47
C TRP A 678 -47.13 -60.31 -20.71
N SER A 679 -47.57 -60.58 -21.95
CA SER A 679 -48.49 -61.70 -22.20
C SER A 679 -47.87 -63.07 -21.96
N THR A 680 -48.62 -63.94 -21.30
CA THR A 680 -48.39 -65.38 -21.22
C THR A 680 -49.40 -66.05 -22.14
N PHE A 681 -48.95 -66.40 -23.35
CA PHE A 681 -49.74 -67.10 -24.37
C PHE A 681 -50.55 -68.29 -23.79
N ALA A 682 -51.87 -68.17 -23.70
CA ALA A 682 -52.76 -69.22 -23.18
C ALA A 682 -53.61 -69.88 -24.30
N ALA A 683 -53.02 -70.85 -25.01
CA ALA A 683 -53.72 -71.96 -25.69
C ALA A 683 -52.76 -73.17 -25.84
N TRP A 684 -52.16 -73.50 -24.71
CA TRP A 684 -51.19 -74.53 -24.33
C TRP A 684 -51.62 -75.89 -23.80
N SER A 685 -52.62 -76.61 -24.34
CA SER A 685 -53.22 -77.78 -23.65
C SER A 685 -52.32 -79.03 -23.55
N GLY A 686 -51.19 -78.92 -22.86
CA GLY A 686 -50.24 -80.01 -22.64
C GLY A 686 -49.14 -79.76 -21.60
N GLY A 687 -49.07 -78.59 -20.94
CA GLY A 687 -48.24 -78.38 -19.75
C GLY A 687 -46.71 -78.49 -19.92
N ALA A 688 -46.18 -78.40 -21.14
CA ALA A 688 -44.74 -78.41 -21.37
C ALA A 688 -44.14 -77.00 -21.29
N SER A 689 -42.93 -76.88 -20.74
CA SER A 689 -42.16 -75.64 -20.74
C SER A 689 -41.81 -75.21 -22.16
N VAL A 690 -42.10 -73.94 -22.46
CA VAL A 690 -41.91 -73.38 -23.80
C VAL A 690 -40.49 -72.84 -23.93
N SER A 691 -39.68 -73.45 -24.79
CA SER A 691 -38.39 -72.89 -25.22
C SER A 691 -38.46 -72.41 -26.66
N PRO A 692 -37.58 -71.49 -27.10
CA PRO A 692 -37.53 -71.05 -28.50
C PRO A 692 -37.47 -72.22 -29.50
N THR A 693 -36.73 -73.27 -29.15
CA THR A 693 -36.62 -74.51 -29.94
C THR A 693 -37.93 -75.28 -30.05
N SER A 694 -38.75 -75.26 -29.00
CA SER A 694 -40.03 -75.98 -28.91
C SER A 694 -41.13 -75.26 -29.69
N VAL A 695 -41.13 -73.93 -29.64
CA VAL A 695 -41.98 -73.07 -30.49
C VAL A 695 -41.59 -73.23 -31.96
N GLN A 696 -40.29 -73.25 -32.25
CA GLN A 696 -39.80 -73.44 -33.61
C GLN A 696 -40.27 -74.77 -34.19
N LYS A 697 -40.28 -75.89 -33.42
CA LYS A 697 -40.80 -77.19 -33.88
C LYS A 697 -42.31 -77.19 -34.17
N TYR A 698 -43.07 -76.42 -33.40
CA TYR A 698 -44.51 -76.31 -33.57
C TYR A 698 -44.88 -75.46 -34.79
N ILE A 699 -44.14 -74.36 -35.03
CA ILE A 699 -44.33 -73.52 -36.22
C ILE A 699 -43.76 -74.20 -37.47
N PHE A 700 -42.58 -74.82 -37.33
CA PHE A 700 -41.77 -75.42 -38.39
C PHE A 700 -41.44 -76.88 -38.10
N GLY A 701 -41.74 -77.77 -39.04
CA GLY A 701 -41.45 -79.19 -38.93
C GLY A 701 -42.67 -80.05 -38.63
N GLY A 702 -43.88 -79.49 -38.71
CA GLY A 702 -45.11 -80.28 -38.69
C GLY A 702 -45.36 -81.03 -37.40
N ALA A 703 -44.84 -80.56 -36.26
CA ALA A 703 -45.19 -81.17 -35.00
C ALA A 703 -46.64 -80.79 -34.64
N SER A 704 -47.47 -81.76 -34.22
CA SER A 704 -48.84 -81.49 -33.74
C SER A 704 -48.85 -80.72 -32.41
N SER A 705 -47.74 -80.75 -31.68
CA SER A 705 -47.45 -80.02 -30.44
C SER A 705 -45.93 -79.83 -30.28
N PRO A 706 -45.42 -79.00 -29.36
CA PRO A 706 -43.97 -78.76 -29.16
C PRO A 706 -43.18 -79.95 -28.69
N SER A 707 -43.86 -80.84 -27.98
CA SER A 707 -43.33 -82.08 -27.44
C SER A 707 -43.42 -83.23 -28.45
N SER A 708 -44.17 -83.04 -29.55
CA SER A 708 -44.25 -84.04 -30.62
C SER A 708 -42.97 -84.02 -31.46
N PRO A 709 -42.50 -85.17 -31.97
CA PRO A 709 -41.39 -85.20 -32.90
C PRO A 709 -41.72 -84.38 -34.16
N SER A 710 -40.79 -83.53 -34.58
CA SER A 710 -40.89 -82.80 -35.84
C SER A 710 -40.48 -83.70 -37.00
N GLN A 711 -41.18 -83.63 -38.12
CA GLN A 711 -40.68 -84.18 -39.37
C GLN A 711 -39.51 -83.35 -39.91
N GLN A 712 -38.61 -84.03 -40.61
CA GLN A 712 -37.40 -83.41 -41.13
C GLN A 712 -37.71 -82.38 -42.21
N THR A 713 -37.05 -81.23 -42.08
CA THR A 713 -36.89 -80.27 -43.16
C THR A 713 -36.09 -80.90 -44.30
N MET A 714 -36.56 -80.74 -45.53
CA MET A 714 -35.84 -81.22 -46.70
C MET A 714 -35.21 -80.06 -47.45
N THR A 715 -33.91 -80.15 -47.70
CA THR A 715 -33.18 -79.23 -48.58
C THR A 715 -32.82 -79.94 -49.87
N THR A 716 -33.02 -79.26 -50.99
CA THR A 716 -32.58 -79.75 -52.30
C THR A 716 -31.90 -78.61 -53.04
N ALA A 717 -30.75 -78.88 -53.63
CA ALA A 717 -29.99 -77.93 -54.44
C ALA A 717 -29.71 -78.57 -55.80
N GLY A 718 -30.04 -77.88 -56.89
CA GLY A 718 -29.91 -78.36 -58.27
C GLY A 718 -30.49 -77.34 -59.27
N ASP A 719 -30.01 -77.37 -60.51
CA ASP A 719 -30.46 -76.48 -61.62
C ASP A 719 -30.43 -74.97 -61.30
N GLY A 720 -29.43 -74.53 -60.52
CA GLY A 720 -29.24 -73.12 -60.16
C GLY A 720 -30.26 -72.59 -59.13
N LEU A 721 -31.00 -73.46 -58.45
CA LEU A 721 -31.95 -73.12 -57.39
C LEU A 721 -31.62 -73.83 -56.08
N PHE A 722 -31.80 -73.13 -54.97
CA PHE A 722 -31.82 -73.71 -53.63
C PHE A 722 -33.25 -73.71 -53.10
N LYS A 723 -33.73 -74.90 -52.72
CA LYS A 723 -35.09 -75.13 -52.27
C LYS A 723 -35.10 -75.69 -50.86
N LEU A 724 -35.87 -75.03 -49.99
CA LEU A 724 -36.13 -75.45 -48.63
C LEU A 724 -37.61 -75.83 -48.50
N SER A 725 -37.87 -77.11 -48.24
CA SER A 725 -39.22 -77.63 -48.01
C SER A 725 -39.47 -77.85 -46.52
N LEU A 726 -40.47 -77.14 -46.00
CA LEU A 726 -40.84 -77.13 -44.59
C LEU A 726 -42.31 -77.45 -44.43
N ILE A 727 -42.67 -78.21 -43.40
CA ILE A 727 -44.05 -78.28 -42.95
C ILE A 727 -44.30 -77.10 -42.02
N VAL A 728 -45.21 -76.21 -42.41
CA VAL A 728 -45.53 -74.98 -41.68
C VAL A 728 -46.94 -75.05 -41.13
N ARG A 729 -47.15 -74.51 -39.92
CA ARG A 729 -48.49 -74.38 -39.32
C ARG A 729 -49.27 -73.29 -40.07
N THR A 730 -50.47 -73.62 -40.55
CA THR A 730 -51.30 -72.67 -41.33
C THR A 730 -52.69 -72.46 -40.75
N ASN A 731 -53.15 -73.32 -39.83
CA ASN A 731 -54.47 -73.21 -39.21
C ASN A 731 -54.54 -72.23 -38.02
N SER A 732 -53.54 -71.36 -37.86
CA SER A 732 -53.53 -70.32 -36.82
C SER A 732 -53.37 -68.96 -37.47
N THR A 733 -54.29 -68.04 -37.16
CA THR A 733 -54.23 -66.64 -37.62
C THR A 733 -53.16 -65.82 -36.91
N HIS A 734 -52.64 -66.31 -35.77
CA HIS A 734 -51.59 -65.64 -34.99
C HIS A 734 -50.19 -66.02 -35.46
N ILE A 735 -50.06 -67.02 -36.34
CA ILE A 735 -48.77 -67.44 -36.88
C ILE A 735 -48.67 -66.96 -38.32
N THR A 736 -47.67 -66.13 -38.58
CA THR A 736 -47.27 -65.80 -39.95
C THR A 736 -45.90 -66.41 -40.24
N VAL A 737 -45.78 -67.03 -41.40
CA VAL A 737 -44.54 -67.64 -41.86
C VAL A 737 -44.10 -66.97 -43.14
N SER A 738 -42.84 -66.56 -43.20
CA SER A 738 -42.24 -65.97 -44.40
C SER A 738 -40.78 -66.41 -44.56
N GLY A 739 -40.35 -66.59 -45.80
CA GLY A 739 -38.94 -66.78 -46.14
C GLY A 739 -38.24 -65.45 -46.35
N GLN A 740 -36.95 -65.43 -46.05
CA GLN A 740 -36.06 -64.29 -46.23
C GLN A 740 -34.76 -64.79 -46.83
N THR A 741 -34.29 -64.13 -47.89
CA THR A 741 -33.03 -64.48 -48.55
C THR A 741 -32.11 -63.26 -48.67
N VAL A 742 -30.82 -63.54 -48.56
CA VAL A 742 -29.72 -62.58 -48.71
C VAL A 742 -28.55 -63.29 -49.39
N SER A 743 -27.64 -62.52 -49.99
CA SER A 743 -26.42 -63.07 -50.60
C SER A 743 -25.25 -63.23 -49.61
N ASP A 744 -25.35 -62.63 -48.42
CA ASP A 744 -24.35 -62.72 -47.34
C ASP A 744 -25.06 -62.89 -45.99
N LEU A 745 -24.62 -63.86 -45.18
CA LEU A 745 -25.22 -64.15 -43.88
C LEU A 745 -25.23 -62.93 -42.95
N ALA A 746 -24.19 -62.07 -43.02
CA ALA A 746 -24.14 -60.85 -42.21
C ALA A 746 -25.23 -59.84 -42.61
N ALA A 747 -25.71 -59.87 -43.86
CA ALA A 747 -26.70 -58.93 -44.36
C ALA A 747 -28.10 -59.11 -43.75
N PHE A 748 -28.34 -60.19 -42.99
CA PHE A 748 -29.59 -60.36 -42.26
C PHE A 748 -29.82 -59.35 -41.13
N THR A 749 -28.80 -58.56 -40.76
CA THR A 749 -28.91 -57.45 -39.80
C THR A 749 -29.39 -56.16 -40.45
N ASP A 750 -29.38 -56.06 -41.79
CA ASP A 750 -29.82 -54.90 -42.55
C ASP A 750 -31.13 -55.21 -43.29
N PRO A 751 -32.28 -54.70 -42.82
CA PRO A 751 -33.58 -54.99 -43.40
C PRO A 751 -33.69 -54.65 -44.90
N SER A 752 -32.92 -53.67 -45.38
CA SER A 752 -32.97 -53.22 -46.78
C SER A 752 -32.37 -54.23 -47.77
N LYS A 753 -31.48 -55.11 -47.27
CA LYS A 753 -30.81 -56.14 -48.08
C LYS A 753 -31.54 -57.47 -48.10
N ILE A 754 -32.60 -57.59 -47.29
CA ILE A 754 -33.39 -58.81 -47.18
C ILE A 754 -34.46 -58.82 -48.28
N GLN A 755 -34.42 -59.87 -49.10
CA GLN A 755 -35.51 -60.16 -50.03
C GLN A 755 -36.46 -61.18 -49.42
N HIS A 756 -37.76 -60.98 -49.59
CA HIS A 756 -38.77 -61.89 -49.09
C HIS A 756 -39.07 -62.99 -50.11
N VAL A 757 -39.07 -64.24 -49.63
CA VAL A 757 -39.42 -65.43 -50.41
C VAL A 757 -40.66 -66.04 -49.77
N TYR A 758 -41.76 -66.08 -50.51
CA TYR A 758 -43.00 -66.66 -50.01
C TYR A 758 -43.03 -68.17 -50.27
N GLY A 759 -43.50 -68.91 -49.27
CA GLY A 759 -43.65 -70.35 -49.36
C GLY A 759 -44.81 -70.69 -50.28
N THR A 760 -44.58 -71.59 -51.22
CA THR A 760 -45.62 -72.12 -52.10
C THR A 760 -45.98 -73.53 -51.68
N PRO A 761 -47.26 -73.94 -51.68
CA PRO A 761 -47.64 -75.31 -51.35
C PRO A 761 -46.91 -76.33 -52.23
N SER A 762 -46.24 -77.31 -51.61
CA SER A 762 -45.68 -78.44 -52.35
C SER A 762 -46.80 -79.30 -52.95
N THR A 763 -46.55 -79.90 -54.11
CA THR A 763 -47.45 -80.94 -54.66
C THR A 763 -47.43 -82.21 -53.80
N ASN A 764 -46.36 -82.47 -53.03
CA ASN A 764 -46.28 -83.56 -52.07
C ASN A 764 -46.70 -83.08 -50.66
N GLN A 765 -47.87 -83.52 -50.21
CA GLN A 765 -48.39 -83.27 -48.86
C GLN A 765 -48.42 -84.55 -48.00
N ASP A 766 -47.71 -85.60 -48.41
CA ASP A 766 -47.70 -86.87 -47.70
C ASP A 766 -47.11 -86.69 -46.29
N GLY A 767 -47.80 -87.29 -45.31
CA GLY A 767 -47.41 -87.26 -43.90
C GLY A 767 -47.55 -85.90 -43.22
N VAL A 768 -48.18 -84.90 -43.85
CA VAL A 768 -48.41 -83.58 -43.25
C VAL A 768 -49.57 -83.66 -42.24
N PRO A 769 -49.36 -83.33 -40.95
CA PRO A 769 -50.43 -83.39 -39.96
C PRO A 769 -51.46 -82.28 -40.12
N ALA A 770 -52.65 -82.54 -39.59
CA ALA A 770 -53.80 -81.62 -39.67
C ALA A 770 -53.45 -80.22 -39.15
N GLY A 771 -53.82 -79.22 -39.93
CA GLY A 771 -53.57 -77.81 -39.63
C GLY A 771 -52.19 -77.27 -40.04
N CYS A 772 -51.38 -78.11 -40.67
CA CYS A 772 -50.13 -77.73 -41.29
C CYS A 772 -50.20 -77.92 -42.81
N GLN A 773 -49.27 -77.29 -43.53
CA GLN A 773 -49.06 -77.47 -44.96
C GLN A 773 -47.56 -77.56 -45.25
N ARG A 774 -47.15 -78.47 -46.13
CA ARG A 774 -45.78 -78.47 -46.65
C ARG A 774 -45.63 -77.36 -47.68
N GLN A 775 -44.73 -76.44 -47.41
CA GLN A 775 -44.42 -75.31 -48.29
C GLN A 775 -42.96 -75.34 -48.73
N GLU A 776 -42.74 -74.81 -49.92
CA GLU A 776 -41.45 -74.77 -50.59
C GLU A 776 -41.04 -73.31 -50.76
N PHE A 777 -39.87 -73.00 -50.21
CA PHE A 777 -39.24 -71.69 -50.29
C PHE A 777 -38.04 -71.85 -51.23
N ILE A 778 -38.08 -71.15 -52.35
CA ILE A 778 -37.13 -71.32 -53.45
C ILE A 778 -36.40 -70.01 -53.65
N THR A 779 -35.07 -70.06 -53.66
CA THR A 779 -34.23 -68.91 -53.99
C THR A 779 -33.21 -69.32 -55.06
N PRO A 780 -32.86 -68.44 -56.02
CA PRO A 780 -31.78 -68.71 -56.95
C PRO A 780 -30.45 -68.90 -56.23
N ALA A 781 -29.71 -69.94 -56.61
CA ALA A 781 -28.37 -70.24 -56.13
C ALA A 781 -27.54 -70.69 -57.33
N ASN A 782 -26.97 -69.73 -58.04
CA ASN A 782 -26.05 -69.96 -59.16
C ASN A 782 -24.61 -70.11 -58.65
N ASP A 783 -23.79 -70.91 -59.34
CA ASP A 783 -22.46 -71.42 -58.91
C ASP A 783 -21.41 -70.36 -58.50
N LYS A 784 -21.74 -69.06 -58.59
CA LYS A 784 -20.84 -67.93 -58.32
C LYS A 784 -21.32 -66.99 -57.21
N ASN A 785 -22.54 -67.12 -56.68
CA ASN A 785 -23.03 -66.30 -55.56
C ASN A 785 -23.60 -67.17 -54.43
N ARG A 786 -23.15 -66.91 -53.19
CA ARG A 786 -23.74 -67.55 -52.00
C ARG A 786 -25.15 -67.00 -51.81
N ALA A 787 -26.13 -67.85 -51.59
CA ALA A 787 -27.48 -67.47 -51.22
C ALA A 787 -27.82 -68.12 -49.88
N PHE A 788 -28.25 -67.31 -48.92
CA PHE A 788 -28.72 -67.77 -47.62
C PHE A 788 -30.22 -67.59 -47.59
N LEU A 789 -30.93 -68.66 -47.21
CA LEU A 789 -32.37 -68.64 -47.04
C LEU A 789 -32.67 -69.01 -45.59
N ARG A 790 -33.39 -68.14 -44.90
CA ARG A 790 -33.98 -68.46 -43.60
C ARG A 790 -35.48 -68.31 -43.68
N VAL A 791 -36.19 -69.09 -42.89
CA VAL A 791 -37.64 -68.96 -42.75
C VAL A 791 -37.92 -68.49 -41.34
N LYS A 792 -38.69 -67.40 -41.24
CA LYS A 792 -39.06 -66.75 -40.00
C LYS A 792 -40.53 -67.01 -39.74
N GLY A 793 -40.80 -67.47 -38.52
CA GLY A 793 -42.16 -67.63 -38.00
C GLY A 793 -42.35 -66.52 -36.99
N VAL A 794 -43.34 -65.67 -37.23
CA VAL A 794 -43.74 -64.66 -36.25
C VAL A 794 -45.03 -65.15 -35.63
N LEU A 795 -44.94 -65.39 -34.33
CA LEU A 795 -46.09 -65.57 -33.48
C LEU A 795 -46.49 -64.17 -33.00
N ALA A 796 -47.55 -63.62 -33.56
CA ALA A 796 -48.16 -62.40 -33.06
C ALA A 796 -48.82 -62.70 -31.70
N PRO A 797 -48.79 -61.74 -30.75
CA PRO A 797 -49.44 -61.89 -29.44
C PRO A 797 -50.89 -62.36 -29.51
#